data_AF-A0A944SLZ0-F1
#
_entry.id   AF-A0A944SLZ0-F1
#
_cell.length_a   1.000
_cell.length_b   1.000
_cell.length_c   1.000
_cell.angle_alpha   90.00
_cell.angle_beta   90.00
_cell.angle_gamma   90.00
#
_symmetry.space_group_name_H-M   'P 1'
#
loop_
_entity.id
_entity.type
_entity.pdbx_description
1 polymer ?
#
loop_
_entity_poly.entity_id
_entity_poly.type
_entity_poly.pdbx_seq_one_letter_code
_entity_poly.pdbx_strand_id
1 'polypeptide(L)'
;MQKYSIAFFITLLSLLLIPLSTNAVNCSWSEFNEACIIADNEFQDWESMSRKDISLFLQNKDSFLAKYRAKDHEGISRPASTIIQRAAKEYKINPKYILTTLQKEKSLITAKKPTENQLNWAAGYACPDGTSCNPKYRGFGNQVDASAAVMRWYYDNVEDKSWIKKAGQKYSIDGDSIRIATQATANLYTYTPHKHGNKNFWKIWRSWFQNTYADGTIVKTQGSPEIWLIQNGKRKKFKNLAAFTTRYRLDQVITIEEVELERYQRGEAIDLPNYAIVKLKGTNRFFLLDYETLREFETTNPSKVFGYHPSEIIEVQTINGYTLAREKIASSVASPLGTLLQVTDKNQIYYVQGTTARIIHQTVAKVNYPFLTKEKITREDFEEKRYNIETSPIKFKDGTVFRVEGTSRIYVVEHGKRRHIPQEIFTNLGYKESVIITVDKQSSRIHKDGTSIRIYTQTNPKVETPSENTPTNITPEEPTDEKDEDDPLLITPAHETTYIGTSINNDIQAYAIVDYDTGEILAGKNVDVQRPIASLTKIMTAYRLAKEGIKQDATITYNRRKHQSAYSYYRIAEGEQVKVHDLFDAMLVSSLNIPPRMLVSHIEPDEQKFINRMNDQANTWRLPNTNFTEPAGIDPNNVSTAREYAQLFKAATKTRIVKTFAAKKSYTYTEVKDIDDRPDHQDVHTNDLVNKDGLTFTIIASKTGYLHKAGACLTMIIERKSDKKRFTIVTLGNPDKTDRFNEPERIANIAVNQF
;
A
#
# COMPACT_ATOMS: atom_id res chain seq x y z
N MET A 1 40.14 -35.19 67.99
CA MET A 1 40.24 -33.97 68.82
C MET A 1 39.55 -32.85 68.04
N GLN A 2 38.32 -32.46 68.37
CA GLN A 2 37.99 -31.38 69.32
C GLN A 2 38.71 -30.06 68.96
N LYS A 3 38.11 -28.88 68.83
CA LYS A 3 36.77 -28.33 69.16
C LYS A 3 36.69 -26.89 68.57
N TYR A 4 35.47 -26.47 68.17
CA TYR A 4 34.77 -25.16 68.24
C TYR A 4 35.56 -23.83 68.11
N SER A 5 35.09 -22.73 67.49
CA SER A 5 33.78 -22.05 67.54
C SER A 5 33.94 -20.72 66.72
N ILE A 6 33.00 -20.19 65.93
CA ILE A 6 32.00 -19.16 66.31
C ILE A 6 31.24 -18.67 65.06
N ALA A 7 29.90 -18.71 65.16
CA ALA A 7 28.85 -17.85 64.61
C ALA A 7 28.98 -17.16 63.24
N PHE A 8 28.00 -17.40 62.35
CA PHE A 8 26.92 -16.41 62.09
C PHE A 8 25.76 -17.08 61.33
N PHE A 9 24.60 -17.17 61.98
CA PHE A 9 23.30 -17.42 61.35
C PHE A 9 22.62 -16.05 61.26
N ILE A 10 22.55 -15.46 60.07
CA ILE A 10 21.57 -14.42 59.76
C ILE A 10 20.69 -14.95 58.64
N THR A 11 19.47 -15.26 59.05
CA THR A 11 18.27 -15.26 58.22
C THR A 11 18.13 -13.91 57.53
N LEU A 12 18.53 -13.81 56.27
CA LEU A 12 18.07 -12.72 55.40
C LEU A 12 16.93 -13.26 54.54
N LEU A 13 15.74 -12.81 54.91
CA LEU A 13 14.50 -12.85 54.15
C LEU A 13 14.79 -12.53 52.67
N SER A 14 14.84 -13.54 51.81
CA SER A 14 14.76 -13.34 50.37
C SER A 14 13.31 -12.94 50.06
N LEU A 15 13.03 -11.65 50.24
CA LEU A 15 11.92 -10.97 49.58
C LEU A 15 12.11 -11.22 48.08
N LEU A 16 11.36 -12.20 47.57
CA LEU A 16 11.01 -12.33 46.17
C LEU A 16 10.38 -11.00 45.73
N LEU A 17 11.21 -10.04 45.32
CA LEU A 17 10.82 -9.06 44.33
C LEU A 17 10.74 -9.82 43.00
N ILE A 18 9.64 -10.55 42.83
CA ILE A 18 9.14 -10.84 41.49
C ILE A 18 8.92 -9.45 40.90
N PRO A 19 9.63 -9.03 39.85
CA PRO A 19 9.16 -7.88 39.09
C PRO A 19 7.76 -8.28 38.66
N LEU A 20 6.75 -7.56 39.15
CA LEU A 20 5.41 -7.63 38.60
C LEU A 20 5.59 -7.31 37.11
N SER A 21 5.77 -8.36 36.30
CA SER A 21 5.54 -8.27 34.88
C SER A 21 4.11 -7.76 34.81
N THR A 22 3.95 -6.51 34.38
CA THR A 22 2.66 -5.99 34.01
C THR A 22 2.20 -6.89 32.88
N ASN A 23 1.43 -7.93 33.22
CA ASN A 23 0.74 -8.73 32.24
C ASN A 23 -0.04 -7.73 31.40
N ALA A 24 0.35 -7.57 30.14
CA ALA A 24 -0.40 -6.73 29.21
C ALA A 24 -1.85 -7.23 29.28
N VAL A 25 -2.75 -6.36 29.76
CA VAL A 25 -4.15 -6.73 29.89
C VAL A 25 -4.72 -6.81 28.48
N ASN A 26 -4.83 -8.03 27.96
CA ASN A 26 -5.51 -8.29 26.71
C ASN A 26 -7.01 -8.14 26.94
N CYS A 27 -7.61 -7.09 26.38
CA CYS A 27 -9.06 -6.91 26.40
C CYS A 27 -9.74 -8.10 25.70
N SER A 28 -10.75 -8.71 26.33
CA SER A 28 -11.59 -9.70 25.64
C SER A 28 -12.44 -9.01 24.56
N TRP A 29 -12.41 -9.54 23.33
CA TRP A 29 -12.90 -8.86 22.13
C TRP A 29 -14.26 -9.36 21.60
N SER A 30 -14.86 -10.38 22.24
CA SER A 30 -16.10 -11.01 21.79
C SER A 30 -17.30 -10.07 21.94
N GLU A 31 -17.37 -9.33 23.05
CA GLU A 31 -18.45 -8.41 23.41
C GLU A 31 -17.92 -7.04 23.88
N PHE A 32 -18.80 -6.05 23.99
CA PHE A 32 -18.40 -4.71 24.47
C PHE A 32 -18.04 -4.80 25.95
N ASN A 33 -16.75 -4.70 26.25
CA ASN A 33 -16.25 -4.69 27.61
C ASN A 33 -16.06 -3.23 28.08
N GLU A 34 -16.95 -2.79 28.96
CA GLU A 34 -16.92 -1.44 29.53
C GLU A 34 -15.66 -1.14 30.34
N ALA A 35 -14.98 -2.16 30.87
CA ALA A 35 -13.72 -2.04 31.61
C ALA A 35 -12.47 -2.05 30.72
N CYS A 36 -12.57 -2.55 29.48
CA CYS A 36 -11.43 -2.74 28.57
C CYS A 36 -11.88 -2.52 27.12
N ILE A 37 -11.97 -1.26 26.71
CA ILE A 37 -12.44 -0.86 25.37
C ILE A 37 -11.34 -1.07 24.33
N ILE A 38 -10.11 -0.72 24.67
CA ILE A 38 -8.93 -0.79 23.82
C ILE A 38 -7.67 -0.93 24.68
N ALA A 39 -6.67 -1.66 24.18
CA ALA A 39 -5.41 -1.88 24.88
C ALA A 39 -4.46 -0.68 24.74
N ASP A 40 -3.57 -0.49 25.72
CA ASP A 40 -2.64 0.65 25.75
C ASP A 40 -1.61 0.61 24.61
N ASN A 41 -1.13 -0.58 24.23
CA ASN A 41 -0.24 -0.73 23.09
C ASN A 41 -0.94 -0.40 21.77
N GLU A 42 -2.19 -0.83 21.61
CA GLU A 42 -3.00 -0.54 20.42
C GLU A 42 -3.33 0.95 20.31
N PHE A 43 -3.70 1.59 21.43
CA PHE A 43 -4.05 3.01 21.43
C PHE A 43 -2.85 3.93 21.12
N GLN A 44 -1.64 3.49 21.46
CA GLN A 44 -0.39 4.24 21.26
C GLN A 44 0.38 3.84 19.99
N ASP A 45 -0.14 2.88 19.21
CA ASP A 45 0.44 2.46 17.92
C ASP A 45 0.20 3.53 16.83
N TRP A 46 0.99 4.60 16.90
CA TRP A 46 0.97 5.72 15.97
C TRP A 46 1.47 5.35 14.56
N GLU A 47 2.17 4.22 14.42
CA GLU A 47 2.68 3.69 13.16
C GLU A 47 1.65 2.81 12.43
N SER A 48 0.54 2.48 13.08
CA SER A 48 -0.50 1.57 12.57
C SER A 48 -1.14 1.97 11.23
N MET A 49 -1.03 3.23 10.82
CA MET A 49 -1.39 3.70 9.48
C MET A 49 -0.44 4.80 9.00
N SER A 50 0.19 4.59 7.84
CA SER A 50 0.89 5.66 7.12
C SER A 50 -0.12 6.69 6.56
N ARG A 51 0.36 7.86 6.14
CA ARG A 51 -0.44 8.85 5.39
C ARG A 51 -1.12 8.21 4.17
N LYS A 52 -0.45 7.30 3.47
CA LYS A 52 -1.01 6.59 2.31
C LYS A 52 -2.16 5.68 2.74
N ASP A 53 -2.00 4.94 3.84
CA ASP A 53 -3.07 4.09 4.37
C ASP A 53 -4.29 4.93 4.78
N ILE A 54 -4.06 6.10 5.40
CA ILE A 54 -5.14 7.05 5.75
C ILE A 54 -5.82 7.59 4.48
N SER A 55 -5.05 8.02 3.49
CA SER A 55 -5.59 8.51 2.21
C SER A 55 -6.43 7.44 1.50
N LEU A 56 -5.92 6.21 1.43
CA LEU A 56 -6.61 5.09 0.80
C LEU A 56 -7.84 4.67 1.61
N PHE A 57 -7.77 4.72 2.93
CA PHE A 57 -8.92 4.50 3.81
C PHE A 57 -10.04 5.51 3.54
N LEU A 58 -9.72 6.80 3.45
CA LEU A 58 -10.69 7.86 3.14
C LEU A 58 -11.28 7.69 1.72
N GLN A 59 -10.45 7.36 0.72
CA GLN A 59 -10.91 7.06 -0.64
C GLN A 59 -11.83 5.84 -0.67
N ASN A 60 -11.49 4.79 0.09
CA ASN A 60 -12.28 3.57 0.18
C ASN A 60 -13.65 3.77 0.83
N LYS A 61 -13.78 4.79 1.69
CA LYS A 61 -15.05 5.20 2.30
C LYS A 61 -15.85 6.17 1.43
N ASP A 62 -15.37 6.50 0.22
CA ASP A 62 -15.94 7.55 -0.65
C ASP A 62 -16.09 8.88 0.12
N SER A 63 -15.11 9.16 0.98
CA SER A 63 -15.13 10.30 1.89
C SER A 63 -14.85 11.61 1.16
N PHE A 64 -15.56 12.67 1.52
CA PHE A 64 -15.17 14.03 1.16
C PHE A 64 -13.73 14.34 1.60
N LEU A 65 -13.31 13.82 2.77
CA LEU A 65 -11.98 14.07 3.31
C LEU A 65 -10.86 13.51 2.43
N ALA A 66 -11.14 12.56 1.53
CA ALA A 66 -10.14 11.98 0.63
C ALA A 66 -9.48 13.01 -0.30
N LYS A 67 -10.20 14.09 -0.64
CA LYS A 67 -9.72 15.19 -1.48
C LYS A 67 -9.63 16.52 -0.73
N TYR A 68 -10.05 16.53 0.53
CA TYR A 68 -10.14 17.75 1.32
C TYR A 68 -8.78 18.22 1.80
N ARG A 69 -8.60 19.55 1.79
CA ARG A 69 -7.44 20.24 2.34
C ARG A 69 -7.92 21.26 3.38
N ALA A 70 -7.19 21.38 4.47
CA ALA A 70 -7.45 22.36 5.51
C ALA A 70 -6.13 22.92 6.06
N LYS A 71 -6.19 24.08 6.71
CA LYS A 71 -5.09 24.53 7.56
C LYS A 71 -4.94 23.58 8.74
N ASP A 72 -3.72 23.20 9.07
CA ASP A 72 -3.39 22.49 10.31
C ASP A 72 -3.17 23.47 11.47
N HIS A 73 -2.69 22.97 12.62
CA HIS A 73 -2.41 23.79 13.82
C HIS A 73 -1.30 24.83 13.59
N GLU A 74 -0.39 24.59 12.63
CA GLU A 74 0.63 25.56 12.17
C GLU A 74 0.07 26.57 11.14
N GLY A 75 -1.20 26.46 10.77
CA GLY A 75 -1.84 27.34 9.78
C GLY A 75 -1.54 27.01 8.32
N ILE A 76 -0.87 25.90 8.03
CA ILE A 76 -0.43 25.51 6.68
C ILE A 76 -1.47 24.57 6.05
N SER A 77 -1.84 24.84 4.78
CA SER A 77 -2.86 24.06 4.07
C SER A 77 -2.36 22.69 3.62
N ARG A 78 -2.82 21.63 4.29
CA ARG A 78 -2.42 20.23 4.04
C ARG A 78 -3.64 19.34 3.72
N PRO A 79 -3.44 18.22 2.99
CA PRO A 79 -4.47 17.20 2.85
C PRO A 79 -4.92 16.65 4.21
N ALA A 80 -6.20 16.32 4.35
CA ALA A 80 -6.74 15.75 5.60
C ALA A 80 -5.96 14.51 6.08
N SER A 81 -5.50 13.66 5.15
CA SER A 81 -4.68 12.49 5.46
C SER A 81 -3.32 12.85 6.07
N THR A 82 -2.71 13.96 5.65
CA THR A 82 -1.45 14.45 6.23
C THR A 82 -1.67 15.05 7.62
N ILE A 83 -2.76 15.80 7.82
CA ILE A 83 -3.11 16.37 9.13
C ILE A 83 -3.29 15.25 10.17
N ILE A 84 -4.03 14.20 9.81
CA ILE A 84 -4.27 13.04 10.68
C ILE A 84 -2.95 12.30 10.99
N GLN A 85 -2.11 12.05 9.99
CA GLN A 85 -0.83 11.35 10.20
C GLN A 85 0.14 12.14 11.09
N ARG A 86 0.22 13.47 10.90
CA ARG A 86 1.10 14.32 11.71
C ARG A 86 0.67 14.32 13.17
N ALA A 87 -0.60 14.56 13.44
CA ALA A 87 -1.14 14.53 14.80
C ALA A 87 -0.92 13.16 15.47
N ALA A 88 -1.13 12.05 14.73
CA ALA A 88 -0.85 10.71 15.23
C ALA A 88 0.62 10.55 15.65
N LYS A 89 1.56 10.91 14.76
CA LYS A 89 3.01 10.79 14.99
C LYS A 89 3.48 11.68 16.13
N GLU A 90 3.10 12.94 16.13
CA GLU A 90 3.52 13.94 17.12
C GLU A 90 3.10 13.55 18.53
N TYR A 91 1.86 13.10 18.70
CA TYR A 91 1.32 12.75 20.01
C TYR A 91 1.41 11.25 20.32
N LYS A 92 2.08 10.45 19.49
CA LYS A 92 2.17 8.99 19.66
C LYS A 92 0.79 8.35 19.89
N ILE A 93 -0.22 8.78 19.12
CA ILE A 93 -1.60 8.28 19.19
C ILE A 93 -1.93 7.52 17.91
N ASN A 94 -2.67 6.42 18.05
CA ASN A 94 -3.06 5.61 16.91
C ASN A 94 -3.91 6.41 15.88
N PRO A 95 -3.51 6.49 14.59
CA PRO A 95 -4.29 7.19 13.55
C PRO A 95 -5.70 6.62 13.35
N LYS A 96 -5.92 5.33 13.61
CA LYS A 96 -7.25 4.70 13.62
C LYS A 96 -8.15 5.29 14.71
N TYR A 97 -7.59 5.72 15.84
CA TYR A 97 -8.35 6.38 16.91
C TYR A 97 -8.86 7.73 16.42
N ILE A 98 -7.99 8.51 15.77
CA ILE A 98 -8.37 9.80 15.19
C ILE A 98 -9.48 9.61 14.15
N LEU A 99 -9.34 8.65 13.23
CA LEU A 99 -10.37 8.33 12.22
C LEU A 99 -11.70 7.91 12.86
N THR A 100 -11.65 7.05 13.88
CA THR A 100 -12.82 6.60 14.64
C THR A 100 -13.51 7.77 15.34
N THR A 101 -12.72 8.68 15.92
CA THR A 101 -13.22 9.87 16.62
C THR A 101 -13.90 10.84 15.66
N LEU A 102 -13.29 11.15 14.51
CA LEU A 102 -13.91 12.01 13.49
C LEU A 102 -15.26 11.45 13.00
N GLN A 103 -15.40 10.13 12.93
CA GLN A 103 -16.67 9.50 12.62
C GLN A 103 -17.67 9.55 13.78
N LYS A 104 -17.23 9.18 14.98
CA LYS A 104 -18.08 9.14 16.17
C LYS A 104 -18.67 10.51 16.47
N GLU A 105 -17.85 11.56 16.36
CA GLU A 105 -18.20 12.93 16.77
C GLU A 105 -19.02 13.68 15.71
N LYS A 106 -18.65 13.54 14.42
CA LYS A 106 -19.26 14.35 13.35
C LYS A 106 -19.62 13.57 12.09
N SER A 107 -19.56 12.23 12.11
CA SER A 107 -19.80 11.38 10.93
C SER A 107 -18.96 11.75 9.70
N LEU A 108 -17.77 12.33 9.91
CA LEU A 108 -17.01 12.97 8.85
C LEU A 108 -16.36 11.98 7.87
N ILE A 109 -16.00 10.78 8.32
CA ILE A 109 -15.29 9.82 7.47
C ILE A 109 -16.21 9.32 6.35
N THR A 110 -17.50 9.11 6.61
CA THR A 110 -18.45 8.65 5.59
C THR A 110 -19.24 9.78 4.91
N ALA A 111 -19.03 11.03 5.30
CA ALA A 111 -19.73 12.18 4.72
C ALA A 111 -19.25 12.49 3.30
N LYS A 112 -20.19 12.58 2.36
CA LYS A 112 -19.93 13.03 0.97
C LYS A 112 -19.93 14.55 0.80
N LYS A 113 -20.71 15.23 1.64
CA LYS A 113 -20.89 16.69 1.66
C LYS A 113 -21.02 17.17 3.11
N PRO A 114 -19.91 17.24 3.88
CA PRO A 114 -19.96 17.69 5.26
C PRO A 114 -20.31 19.18 5.34
N THR A 115 -21.05 19.56 6.38
CA THR A 115 -21.31 20.96 6.70
C THR A 115 -20.05 21.64 7.26
N GLU A 116 -20.01 22.97 7.19
CA GLU A 116 -18.91 23.72 7.78
C GLU A 116 -18.81 23.49 9.30
N ASN A 117 -19.94 23.31 9.98
CA ASN A 117 -19.97 22.98 11.41
C ASN A 117 -19.27 21.64 11.70
N GLN A 118 -19.53 20.61 10.89
CA GLN A 118 -18.86 19.33 11.02
C GLN A 118 -17.34 19.48 10.85
N LEU A 119 -16.88 20.28 9.88
CA LEU A 119 -15.45 20.50 9.66
C LEU A 119 -14.80 21.36 10.76
N ASN A 120 -15.51 22.36 11.28
CA ASN A 120 -15.02 23.28 12.30
C ASN A 120 -14.88 22.62 13.68
N TRP A 121 -15.69 21.59 13.97
CA TRP A 121 -15.74 20.88 15.25
C TRP A 121 -15.54 19.38 15.07
N ALA A 122 -14.64 19.02 14.15
CA ALA A 122 -14.46 17.67 13.61
C ALA A 122 -14.31 16.55 14.64
N ALA A 123 -13.65 16.84 15.77
CA ALA A 123 -13.40 15.86 16.84
C ALA A 123 -14.19 16.16 18.13
N GLY A 124 -15.10 17.14 18.10
CA GLY A 124 -15.84 17.58 19.29
C GLY A 124 -14.96 18.20 20.39
N TYR A 125 -13.69 18.49 20.10
CA TYR A 125 -12.75 18.97 21.10
C TYR A 125 -13.13 20.39 21.55
N ALA A 126 -13.17 20.59 22.87
CA ALA A 126 -13.57 21.83 23.52
C ALA A 126 -14.98 22.32 23.11
N CYS A 127 -15.91 21.39 22.92
CA CYS A 127 -17.34 21.63 22.70
C CYS A 127 -18.18 20.98 23.81
N PRO A 128 -18.30 21.61 25.00
CA PRO A 128 -19.07 21.03 26.10
C PRO A 128 -20.57 21.15 25.85
N ASP A 129 -21.33 20.18 26.34
CA ASP A 129 -22.79 20.21 26.26
C ASP A 129 -23.37 21.46 26.94
N GLY A 130 -24.30 22.14 26.25
CA GLY A 130 -24.96 23.35 26.76
C GLY A 130 -24.15 24.64 26.71
N THR A 131 -22.92 24.63 26.17
CA THR A 131 -22.09 25.84 26.02
C THR A 131 -21.52 25.96 24.60
N SER A 132 -21.06 27.16 24.23
CA SER A 132 -20.42 27.38 22.92
C SER A 132 -19.03 26.74 22.87
N CYS A 133 -18.71 26.07 21.76
CA CYS A 133 -17.37 25.54 21.53
C CYS A 133 -16.29 26.64 21.59
N ASN A 134 -15.10 26.29 22.10
CA ASN A 134 -14.00 27.24 22.20
C ASN A 134 -13.43 27.60 20.81
N PRO A 135 -13.52 28.88 20.37
CA PRO A 135 -13.14 29.31 19.03
C PRO A 135 -11.66 29.10 18.71
N LYS A 136 -10.78 28.99 19.72
CA LYS A 136 -9.35 28.67 19.54
C LYS A 136 -9.13 27.38 18.77
N TYR A 137 -10.02 26.39 18.96
CA TYR A 137 -9.89 25.07 18.34
C TYR A 137 -10.76 24.93 17.10
N ARG A 138 -11.32 26.02 16.56
CA ARG A 138 -12.13 25.97 15.35
C ARG A 138 -11.27 25.53 14.15
N GLY A 139 -11.81 24.60 13.37
CA GLY A 139 -11.24 24.16 12.10
C GLY A 139 -10.70 22.73 12.15
N PHE A 140 -10.78 22.03 11.02
CA PHE A 140 -10.45 20.61 10.93
C PHE A 140 -9.06 20.28 11.47
N GLY A 141 -8.05 21.07 11.10
CA GLY A 141 -6.67 20.90 11.58
C GLY A 141 -6.53 20.99 13.09
N ASN A 142 -7.03 22.07 13.67
CA ASN A 142 -6.98 22.32 15.12
C ASN A 142 -7.74 21.25 15.92
N GLN A 143 -8.87 20.77 15.39
CA GLN A 143 -9.65 19.71 16.03
C GLN A 143 -8.92 18.36 16.03
N VAL A 144 -8.29 17.99 14.90
CA VAL A 144 -7.52 16.75 14.79
C VAL A 144 -6.29 16.78 15.69
N ASP A 145 -5.55 17.89 15.66
CA ASP A 145 -4.37 18.12 16.51
C ASP A 145 -4.72 18.05 17.99
N ALA A 146 -5.67 18.89 18.45
CA ALA A 146 -6.01 18.97 19.87
C ALA A 146 -6.63 17.67 20.42
N SER A 147 -7.39 16.94 19.60
CA SER A 147 -7.96 15.64 19.99
C SER A 147 -6.89 14.56 20.17
N ALA A 148 -5.78 14.61 19.44
CA ALA A 148 -4.67 13.68 19.64
C ALA A 148 -3.78 14.16 20.81
N ALA A 149 -3.50 15.46 20.87
CA ALA A 149 -2.71 16.10 21.93
C ALA A 149 -3.27 15.80 23.32
N VAL A 150 -4.58 15.95 23.51
CA VAL A 150 -5.21 15.73 24.82
C VAL A 150 -5.09 14.28 25.29
N MET A 151 -5.13 13.31 24.37
CA MET A 151 -4.97 11.90 24.71
C MET A 151 -3.57 11.60 25.20
N ARG A 152 -2.56 12.16 24.52
CA ARG A 152 -1.17 12.08 24.97
C ARG A 152 -0.97 12.77 26.31
N TRP A 153 -1.51 13.97 26.44
CA TRP A 153 -1.47 14.71 27.69
C TRP A 153 -2.09 13.93 28.85
N TYR A 154 -3.18 13.18 28.64
CA TYR A 154 -3.75 12.31 29.68
C TYR A 154 -2.81 11.19 30.11
N TYR A 155 -2.11 10.54 29.17
CA TYR A 155 -1.07 9.56 29.52
C TYR A 155 0.03 10.20 30.36
N ASP A 156 0.51 11.37 29.95
CA ASP A 156 1.68 12.00 30.55
C ASP A 156 1.39 12.66 31.91
N ASN A 157 0.11 12.95 32.21
CA ASN A 157 -0.32 13.69 33.41
C ASN A 157 -1.22 12.86 34.34
N VAL A 158 -1.32 11.55 34.11
CA VAL A 158 -2.20 10.67 34.90
C VAL A 158 -1.88 10.76 36.40
N GLU A 159 -0.60 10.87 36.78
CA GLU A 159 -0.22 10.97 38.19
C GLU A 159 -0.47 12.37 38.79
N ASP A 160 -0.36 13.41 37.98
CA ASP A 160 -0.40 14.81 38.44
C ASP A 160 -1.82 15.40 38.52
N LYS A 161 -2.80 14.78 37.84
CA LYS A 161 -4.16 15.33 37.70
C LYS A 161 -5.19 14.33 38.20
N SER A 162 -5.72 14.60 39.39
CA SER A 162 -6.68 13.73 40.08
C SER A 162 -8.01 13.49 39.35
N TRP A 163 -8.38 14.35 38.41
CA TRP A 163 -9.60 14.20 37.61
C TRP A 163 -9.44 13.30 36.39
N ILE A 164 -8.20 12.98 35.98
CA ILE A 164 -7.92 12.01 34.92
C ILE A 164 -8.18 10.63 35.50
N LYS A 165 -8.99 9.82 34.80
CA LYS A 165 -9.27 8.45 35.23
C LYS A 165 -8.03 7.58 35.07
N LYS A 166 -7.83 6.62 35.96
CA LYS A 166 -6.68 5.73 36.02
C LYS A 166 -7.06 4.27 35.79
N ALA A 167 -6.18 3.53 35.13
CA ALA A 167 -6.26 2.07 35.10
C ALA A 167 -6.21 1.48 36.53
N GLY A 168 -6.89 0.36 36.73
CA GLY A 168 -6.97 -0.35 38.00
C GLY A 168 -7.97 0.23 39.01
N GLN A 169 -8.49 1.45 38.81
CA GLN A 169 -9.43 2.13 39.71
C GLN A 169 -10.90 1.92 39.33
N LYS A 170 -11.80 2.10 40.31
CA LYS A 170 -13.26 2.04 40.12
C LYS A 170 -13.82 3.45 39.90
N TYR A 171 -14.69 3.60 38.92
CA TYR A 171 -15.44 4.83 38.67
C TYR A 171 -16.93 4.53 38.51
N SER A 172 -17.79 5.46 38.94
CA SER A 172 -19.20 5.44 38.58
C SER A 172 -19.35 6.02 37.18
N ILE A 173 -19.84 5.21 36.24
CA ILE A 173 -20.04 5.58 34.83
C ILE A 173 -21.47 5.17 34.46
N ASP A 174 -22.31 6.17 34.15
CA ASP A 174 -23.75 6.00 33.90
C ASP A 174 -24.45 5.14 34.98
N GLY A 175 -24.08 5.32 36.25
CA GLY A 175 -24.67 4.61 37.40
C GLY A 175 -23.97 3.31 37.80
N ASP A 176 -23.12 2.74 36.94
CA ASP A 176 -22.43 1.48 37.22
C ASP A 176 -21.01 1.70 37.74
N SER A 177 -20.60 0.90 38.73
CA SER A 177 -19.24 0.91 39.29
C SER A 177 -18.31 0.02 38.46
N ILE A 178 -17.51 0.63 37.59
CA ILE A 178 -16.66 -0.07 36.63
C ILE A 178 -15.19 0.04 37.07
N ARG A 179 -14.50 -1.09 37.18
CA ARG A 179 -13.05 -1.12 37.41
C ARG A 179 -12.34 -1.08 36.07
N ILE A 180 -11.71 0.04 35.74
CA ILE A 180 -11.07 0.24 34.44
C ILE A 180 -9.78 -0.58 34.34
N ALA A 181 -9.56 -1.27 33.22
CA ALA A 181 -8.49 -2.24 33.05
C ALA A 181 -7.23 -1.67 32.35
N THR A 182 -7.40 -0.73 31.41
CA THR A 182 -6.31 -0.12 30.62
C THR A 182 -6.33 1.40 30.74
N GLN A 183 -5.17 2.05 30.62
CA GLN A 183 -5.11 3.51 30.71
C GLN A 183 -5.76 4.16 29.49
N ALA A 184 -5.71 3.51 28.32
CA ALA A 184 -6.44 3.91 27.12
C ALA A 184 -7.95 3.98 27.36
N THR A 185 -8.52 2.96 27.99
CA THR A 185 -9.94 2.95 28.38
C THR A 185 -10.24 4.06 29.38
N ALA A 186 -9.34 4.32 30.33
CA ALA A 186 -9.48 5.41 31.29
C ALA A 186 -9.46 6.78 30.61
N ASN A 187 -8.57 6.99 29.63
CA ASN A 187 -8.47 8.21 28.83
C ASN A 187 -9.73 8.43 27.99
N LEU A 188 -10.28 7.36 27.39
CA LEU A 188 -11.55 7.41 26.68
C LEU A 188 -12.73 7.85 27.58
N TYR A 189 -12.81 7.36 28.82
CA TYR A 189 -13.82 7.82 29.79
C TYR A 189 -13.51 9.18 30.43
N THR A 190 -12.26 9.64 30.34
CA THR A 190 -11.89 11.01 30.71
C THR A 190 -12.36 11.98 29.63
N TYR A 191 -12.27 11.58 28.36
CA TYR A 191 -12.72 12.37 27.21
C TYR A 191 -14.24 12.34 26.98
N THR A 192 -14.84 11.15 27.08
CA THR A 192 -16.28 10.91 26.90
C THR A 192 -16.79 10.15 28.12
N PRO A 193 -17.35 10.84 29.14
CA PRO A 193 -17.69 10.23 30.43
C PRO A 193 -18.98 9.38 30.41
N HIS A 194 -19.27 8.71 29.28
CA HIS A 194 -20.49 7.93 29.07
C HIS A 194 -20.19 6.60 28.38
N LYS A 195 -20.92 5.55 28.79
CA LYS A 195 -20.84 4.21 28.20
C LYS A 195 -21.34 4.19 26.77
N HIS A 196 -22.43 4.93 26.48
CA HIS A 196 -23.01 4.96 25.14
C HIS A 196 -22.02 5.48 24.08
N GLY A 197 -21.34 6.60 24.36
CA GLY A 197 -20.34 7.16 23.44
C GLY A 197 -19.16 6.22 23.22
N ASN A 198 -18.69 5.59 24.29
CA ASN A 198 -17.62 4.59 24.23
C ASN A 198 -18.00 3.30 23.52
N LYS A 199 -19.25 2.86 23.65
CA LYS A 199 -19.82 1.75 22.87
C LYS A 199 -19.89 2.07 21.38
N ASN A 200 -20.21 3.32 21.02
CA ASN A 200 -20.18 3.76 19.63
C ASN A 200 -18.76 3.81 19.07
N PHE A 201 -17.79 4.32 19.84
CA PHE A 201 -16.36 4.24 19.48
C PHE A 201 -15.94 2.79 19.19
N TRP A 202 -16.20 1.89 20.13
CA TRP A 202 -15.86 0.47 20.01
C TRP A 202 -16.49 -0.19 18.78
N LYS A 203 -17.77 0.09 18.48
CA LYS A 203 -18.45 -0.42 17.28
C LYS A 203 -17.78 0.04 15.98
N ILE A 204 -17.45 1.34 15.89
CA ILE A 204 -16.80 1.92 14.70
C ILE A 204 -15.39 1.33 14.54
N TRP A 205 -14.59 1.33 15.61
CA TRP A 205 -13.23 0.79 15.62
C TRP A 205 -13.21 -0.65 15.12
N ARG A 206 -14.06 -1.50 15.71
CA ARG A 206 -14.19 -2.91 15.35
C ARG A 206 -14.58 -3.11 13.89
N SER A 207 -15.58 -2.36 13.44
CA SER A 207 -16.05 -2.46 12.05
C SER A 207 -14.97 -2.12 11.03
N TRP A 208 -13.98 -1.30 11.38
CA TRP A 208 -13.02 -0.76 10.43
C TRP A 208 -11.63 -1.38 10.50
N PHE A 209 -11.19 -1.84 11.68
CA PHE A 209 -9.77 -2.10 11.92
C PHE A 209 -9.45 -3.48 12.51
N GLN A 210 -10.47 -4.31 12.79
CA GLN A 210 -10.28 -5.59 13.50
C GLN A 210 -10.09 -6.81 12.57
N ASN A 211 -10.36 -6.67 11.27
CA ASN A 211 -10.33 -7.80 10.32
C ASN A 211 -8.98 -7.92 9.62
N THR A 212 -8.14 -8.84 10.10
CA THR A 212 -6.82 -9.16 9.51
C THR A 212 -6.96 -9.95 8.21
N TYR A 213 -7.90 -10.89 8.15
CA TYR A 213 -8.15 -11.77 7.02
C TYR A 213 -9.21 -11.18 6.11
N ALA A 214 -8.93 -11.18 4.81
CA ALA A 214 -9.87 -10.70 3.81
C ALA A 214 -11.13 -11.57 3.78
N ASP A 215 -12.28 -10.98 3.44
CA ASP A 215 -13.48 -11.77 3.17
C ASP A 215 -13.22 -12.84 2.10
N GLY A 216 -13.82 -14.01 2.29
CA GLY A 216 -13.58 -15.20 1.48
C GLY A 216 -12.43 -16.08 1.98
N THR A 217 -11.67 -15.65 3.00
CA THR A 217 -10.61 -16.47 3.60
C THR A 217 -11.20 -17.66 4.36
N ILE A 218 -10.63 -18.84 4.14
CA ILE A 218 -11.02 -20.07 4.84
C ILE A 218 -9.99 -20.41 5.90
N VAL A 219 -10.44 -20.54 7.14
CA VAL A 219 -9.55 -20.72 8.30
C VAL A 219 -9.94 -21.94 9.12
N LYS A 220 -8.97 -22.49 9.85
CA LYS A 220 -9.15 -23.43 10.95
C LYS A 220 -8.21 -23.06 12.10
N THR A 221 -8.48 -23.52 13.30
CA THR A 221 -7.61 -23.31 14.45
C THR A 221 -6.72 -24.52 14.73
N GLN A 222 -5.58 -24.30 15.37
CA GLN A 222 -4.63 -25.38 15.66
C GLN A 222 -5.29 -26.48 16.50
N GLY A 223 -5.17 -27.73 16.06
CA GLY A 223 -5.78 -28.89 16.74
C GLY A 223 -7.28 -29.07 16.53
N SER A 224 -7.96 -28.15 15.83
CA SER A 224 -9.40 -28.25 15.54
C SER A 224 -9.66 -28.75 14.11
N PRO A 225 -10.61 -29.69 13.91
CA PRO A 225 -11.07 -30.09 12.57
C PRO A 225 -12.09 -29.10 11.98
N GLU A 226 -12.49 -28.06 12.73
CA GLU A 226 -13.54 -27.15 12.32
C GLU A 226 -13.03 -26.14 11.28
N ILE A 227 -13.77 -26.02 10.17
CA ILE A 227 -13.46 -25.10 9.07
C ILE A 227 -14.44 -23.93 9.10
N TRP A 228 -13.92 -22.72 8.95
CA TRP A 228 -14.67 -21.48 9.02
C TRP A 228 -14.43 -20.62 7.78
N LEU A 229 -15.49 -19.99 7.28
CA LEU A 229 -15.42 -18.91 6.30
C LEU A 229 -15.42 -17.57 7.02
N ILE A 230 -14.45 -16.71 6.71
CA ILE A 230 -14.47 -15.29 7.09
C ILE A 230 -15.24 -14.51 6.03
N GLN A 231 -16.33 -13.86 6.44
CA GLN A 231 -17.19 -13.09 5.53
C GLN A 231 -17.95 -12.01 6.28
N ASN A 232 -17.87 -10.77 5.81
CA ASN A 232 -18.51 -9.58 6.33
C ASN A 232 -18.24 -9.38 7.84
N GLY A 233 -17.00 -9.63 8.27
CA GLY A 233 -16.60 -9.55 9.68
C GLY A 233 -17.17 -10.67 10.57
N LYS A 234 -17.74 -11.71 9.97
CA LYS A 234 -18.27 -12.88 10.67
C LYS A 234 -17.47 -14.14 10.34
N ARG A 235 -17.40 -15.06 11.31
CA ARG A 235 -16.95 -16.45 11.12
C ARG A 235 -18.17 -17.35 10.94
N LYS A 236 -18.31 -17.96 9.77
CA LYS A 236 -19.38 -18.93 9.45
C LYS A 236 -18.79 -20.34 9.45
N LYS A 237 -19.25 -21.20 10.34
CA LYS A 237 -18.79 -22.60 10.43
C LYS A 237 -19.35 -23.42 9.26
N PHE A 238 -18.52 -24.23 8.60
CA PHE A 238 -19.03 -25.31 7.76
C PHE A 238 -19.44 -26.49 8.66
N LYS A 239 -20.73 -26.85 8.69
CA LYS A 239 -21.21 -27.95 9.56
C LYS A 239 -20.78 -29.33 9.09
N ASN A 240 -20.45 -29.48 7.80
CA ASN A 240 -20.02 -30.73 7.21
C ASN A 240 -19.07 -30.49 6.03
N LEU A 241 -18.33 -31.53 5.66
CA LEU A 241 -17.33 -31.45 4.60
C LEU A 241 -17.94 -31.17 3.23
N ALA A 242 -19.15 -31.68 2.92
CA ALA A 242 -19.82 -31.44 1.64
C ALA A 242 -20.18 -29.96 1.44
N ALA A 243 -20.64 -29.28 2.49
CA ALA A 243 -20.87 -27.84 2.49
C ALA A 243 -19.61 -27.03 2.13
N PHE A 244 -18.44 -27.54 2.53
CA PHE A 244 -17.15 -26.95 2.22
C PHE A 244 -16.65 -27.30 0.79
N THR A 245 -16.51 -28.59 0.46
CA THR A 245 -15.85 -29.07 -0.77
C THR A 245 -16.62 -28.75 -2.05
N THR A 246 -17.93 -28.51 -1.95
CA THR A 246 -18.75 -28.02 -3.08
C THR A 246 -18.53 -26.53 -3.39
N ARG A 247 -17.78 -25.81 -2.55
CA ARG A 247 -17.51 -24.36 -2.69
C ARG A 247 -16.02 -24.01 -2.78
N TYR A 248 -15.18 -24.76 -2.06
CA TYR A 248 -13.77 -24.44 -1.82
C TYR A 248 -12.89 -25.68 -1.86
N ARG A 249 -11.58 -25.47 -2.00
CA ARG A 249 -10.55 -26.52 -2.00
C ARG A 249 -9.85 -26.59 -0.65
N LEU A 250 -9.44 -27.79 -0.23
CA LEU A 250 -8.73 -28.00 1.05
C LEU A 250 -7.41 -27.23 1.16
N ASP A 251 -6.72 -26.98 0.05
CA ASP A 251 -5.46 -26.22 0.04
C ASP A 251 -5.65 -24.73 0.38
N GLN A 252 -6.89 -24.21 0.27
CA GLN A 252 -7.26 -22.84 0.65
C GLN A 252 -7.40 -22.65 2.16
N VAL A 253 -7.47 -23.73 2.94
CA VAL A 253 -7.62 -23.65 4.40
C VAL A 253 -6.28 -23.26 5.02
N ILE A 254 -6.25 -22.13 5.69
CA ILE A 254 -5.13 -21.64 6.49
C ILE A 254 -5.34 -21.98 7.97
N THR A 255 -4.26 -22.20 8.71
CA THR A 255 -4.31 -22.41 10.16
C THR A 255 -4.02 -21.08 10.84
N ILE A 256 -4.88 -20.69 11.78
CA ILE A 256 -4.76 -19.44 12.54
C ILE A 256 -4.86 -19.73 14.04
N GLU A 257 -4.47 -18.77 14.88
CA GLU A 257 -4.65 -18.90 16.32
C GLU A 257 -6.14 -18.74 16.70
N GLU A 258 -6.60 -19.42 17.75
CA GLU A 258 -7.99 -19.31 18.21
C GLU A 258 -8.35 -17.85 18.55
N VAL A 259 -7.42 -17.11 19.16
CA VAL A 259 -7.58 -15.68 19.48
C VAL A 259 -7.74 -14.80 18.24
N GLU A 260 -7.28 -15.23 17.06
CA GLU A 260 -7.50 -14.52 15.80
C GLU A 260 -8.86 -14.84 15.21
N LEU A 261 -9.30 -16.10 15.29
CA LEU A 261 -10.65 -16.51 14.90
C LEU A 261 -11.70 -15.79 15.76
N GLU A 262 -11.42 -15.63 17.05
CA GLU A 262 -12.32 -15.02 18.02
C GLU A 262 -12.65 -13.54 17.73
N ARG A 263 -11.82 -12.85 16.94
CA ARG A 263 -12.03 -11.45 16.51
C ARG A 263 -13.28 -11.27 15.65
N TYR A 264 -13.70 -12.31 14.93
CA TYR A 264 -14.85 -12.28 14.02
C TYR A 264 -16.12 -12.67 14.74
N GLN A 265 -17.22 -11.93 14.53
CA GLN A 265 -18.51 -12.28 15.14
C GLN A 265 -19.00 -13.64 14.64
N ARG A 266 -19.70 -14.41 15.47
CA ARG A 266 -20.28 -15.67 14.99
C ARG A 266 -21.38 -15.38 13.95
N GLY A 267 -21.26 -15.98 12.78
CA GLY A 267 -22.28 -15.96 11.73
C GLY A 267 -23.12 -17.23 11.69
N GLU A 268 -24.18 -17.21 10.89
CA GLU A 268 -24.95 -18.41 10.56
C GLU A 268 -24.05 -19.47 9.92
N ALA A 269 -24.17 -20.70 10.40
CA ALA A 269 -23.35 -21.80 9.90
C ALA A 269 -23.82 -22.24 8.51
N ILE A 270 -22.87 -22.69 7.69
CA ILE A 270 -23.10 -23.20 6.33
C ILE A 270 -23.24 -24.71 6.43
N ASP A 271 -24.44 -25.24 6.18
CA ASP A 271 -24.75 -26.66 6.35
C ASP A 271 -25.21 -27.36 5.08
N LEU A 272 -25.75 -26.64 4.09
CA LEU A 272 -26.13 -27.23 2.82
C LEU A 272 -24.97 -27.22 1.80
N PRO A 273 -24.71 -28.32 1.08
CA PRO A 273 -23.79 -28.34 -0.05
C PRO A 273 -24.26 -27.38 -1.16
N ASN A 274 -23.32 -26.74 -1.83
CA ASN A 274 -23.65 -25.90 -2.98
C ASN A 274 -24.29 -26.75 -4.09
N TYR A 275 -25.20 -26.16 -4.85
CA TYR A 275 -26.00 -26.82 -5.89
C TYR A 275 -26.95 -27.90 -5.39
N ALA A 276 -27.21 -27.98 -4.09
CA ALA A 276 -28.24 -28.84 -3.53
C ALA A 276 -29.63 -28.44 -4.04
N ILE A 277 -30.47 -29.43 -4.30
CA ILE A 277 -31.91 -29.24 -4.45
C ILE A 277 -32.53 -29.29 -3.06
N VAL A 278 -33.16 -28.22 -2.64
CA VAL A 278 -33.70 -28.03 -1.30
C VAL A 278 -35.21 -28.07 -1.36
N LYS A 279 -35.85 -28.92 -0.55
CA LYS A 279 -37.31 -28.97 -0.39
C LYS A 279 -37.67 -28.37 0.96
N LEU A 280 -38.55 -27.36 0.97
CA LEU A 280 -39.05 -26.81 2.22
C LEU A 280 -40.14 -27.74 2.79
N LYS A 281 -39.88 -28.31 3.97
CA LYS A 281 -40.75 -29.29 4.61
C LYS A 281 -42.16 -28.75 4.80
N GLY A 282 -43.17 -29.60 4.57
CA GLY A 282 -44.58 -29.22 4.68
C GLY A 282 -45.09 -28.36 3.52
N THR A 283 -44.27 -28.13 2.48
CA THR A 283 -44.66 -27.39 1.28
C THR A 283 -44.28 -28.15 0.00
N ASN A 284 -44.84 -27.72 -1.14
CA ASN A 284 -44.45 -28.19 -2.47
C ASN A 284 -43.40 -27.29 -3.13
N ARG A 285 -42.64 -26.53 -2.34
CA ARG A 285 -41.64 -25.59 -2.84
C ARG A 285 -40.26 -26.23 -2.86
N PHE A 286 -39.61 -26.15 -4.01
CA PHE A 286 -38.27 -26.65 -4.25
C PHE A 286 -37.37 -25.48 -4.65
N PHE A 287 -36.10 -25.55 -4.27
CA PHE A 287 -35.11 -24.53 -4.54
C PHE A 287 -33.81 -25.16 -5.02
N LEU A 288 -33.09 -24.51 -5.91
CA LEU A 288 -31.69 -24.77 -6.20
C LEU A 288 -30.85 -23.83 -5.35
N LEU A 289 -29.93 -24.37 -4.55
CA LEU A 289 -28.96 -23.56 -3.82
C LEU A 289 -27.80 -23.16 -4.74
N ASP A 290 -27.65 -21.87 -4.98
CA ASP A 290 -26.56 -21.27 -5.73
C ASP A 290 -25.74 -20.34 -4.82
N TYR A 291 -24.70 -20.92 -4.23
CA TYR A 291 -23.85 -20.41 -3.16
C TYR A 291 -24.64 -20.00 -1.91
N GLU A 292 -25.03 -18.72 -1.84
CA GLU A 292 -25.78 -18.10 -0.73
C GLU A 292 -27.21 -17.74 -1.16
N THR A 293 -27.59 -18.05 -2.41
CA THR A 293 -28.87 -17.70 -3.00
C THR A 293 -29.70 -18.95 -3.26
N LEU A 294 -30.93 -19.00 -2.76
CA LEU A 294 -31.91 -20.01 -3.13
C LEU A 294 -32.75 -19.53 -4.31
N ARG A 295 -32.78 -20.31 -5.38
CA ARG A 295 -33.60 -20.06 -6.57
C ARG A 295 -34.76 -21.04 -6.60
N GLU A 296 -35.96 -20.54 -6.41
CA GLU A 296 -37.17 -21.37 -6.35
C GLU A 296 -37.50 -21.94 -7.74
N PHE A 297 -37.86 -23.21 -7.83
CA PHE A 297 -38.41 -23.79 -9.05
C PHE A 297 -39.89 -23.42 -9.21
N GLU A 298 -40.33 -23.10 -10.43
CA GLU A 298 -41.77 -22.94 -10.72
C GLU A 298 -42.51 -24.27 -10.61
N THR A 299 -41.84 -25.35 -11.01
CA THR A 299 -42.38 -26.71 -10.91
C THR A 299 -42.34 -27.22 -9.46
N THR A 300 -43.38 -27.96 -9.09
CA THR A 300 -43.45 -28.70 -7.84
C THR A 300 -42.77 -30.08 -7.93
N ASN A 301 -42.17 -30.42 -9.07
CA ASN A 301 -41.46 -31.69 -9.28
C ASN A 301 -40.22 -31.51 -10.17
N PRO A 302 -39.12 -30.94 -9.63
CA PRO A 302 -37.90 -30.71 -10.40
C PRO A 302 -37.24 -32.00 -10.89
N SER A 303 -37.44 -33.14 -10.23
CA SER A 303 -36.95 -34.45 -10.70
C SER A 303 -37.54 -34.84 -12.04
N LYS A 304 -38.84 -34.65 -12.23
CA LYS A 304 -39.50 -34.97 -13.51
C LYS A 304 -39.12 -34.01 -14.63
N VAL A 305 -38.94 -32.73 -14.31
CA VAL A 305 -38.73 -31.68 -15.31
C VAL A 305 -37.26 -31.56 -15.71
N PHE A 306 -36.34 -31.57 -14.74
CA PHE A 306 -34.91 -31.33 -14.96
C PHE A 306 -34.05 -32.59 -14.76
N GLY A 307 -34.65 -33.73 -14.41
CA GLY A 307 -33.95 -35.01 -14.28
C GLY A 307 -33.17 -35.20 -12.98
N TYR A 308 -33.30 -34.30 -12.00
CA TYR A 308 -32.64 -34.46 -10.69
C TYR A 308 -33.08 -35.74 -9.98
N HIS A 309 -32.13 -36.48 -9.41
CA HIS A 309 -32.47 -37.71 -8.74
C HIS A 309 -33.15 -37.40 -7.38
N PRO A 310 -34.25 -38.09 -7.00
CA PRO A 310 -34.95 -37.77 -5.75
C PRO A 310 -34.08 -37.85 -4.48
N SER A 311 -33.04 -38.67 -4.48
CA SER A 311 -32.09 -38.76 -3.35
C SER A 311 -31.16 -37.55 -3.22
N GLU A 312 -31.09 -36.68 -4.23
CA GLU A 312 -30.31 -35.43 -4.22
C GLU A 312 -31.09 -34.29 -3.54
N ILE A 313 -32.38 -34.51 -3.22
CA ILE A 313 -33.25 -33.53 -2.60
C ILE A 313 -33.04 -33.55 -1.08
N ILE A 314 -32.57 -32.42 -0.56
CA ILE A 314 -32.40 -32.19 0.88
C ILE A 314 -33.66 -31.51 1.42
N GLU A 315 -34.40 -32.19 2.29
CA GLU A 315 -35.55 -31.59 2.96
C GLU A 315 -35.12 -30.77 4.18
N VAL A 316 -35.55 -29.51 4.25
CA VAL A 316 -35.19 -28.58 5.33
C VAL A 316 -36.43 -28.00 6.00
N GLN A 317 -36.33 -27.72 7.30
CA GLN A 317 -37.41 -27.10 8.08
C GLN A 317 -37.59 -25.62 7.76
N THR A 318 -36.48 -24.93 7.48
CA THR A 318 -36.44 -23.50 7.18
C THR A 318 -35.38 -23.22 6.14
N ILE A 319 -35.59 -22.14 5.39
CA ILE A 319 -34.64 -21.58 4.43
C ILE A 319 -34.07 -20.24 4.93
N ASN A 320 -34.34 -19.89 6.20
CA ASN A 320 -33.81 -18.69 6.84
C ASN A 320 -32.28 -18.73 6.84
N GLY A 321 -31.65 -17.61 6.51
CA GLY A 321 -30.20 -17.48 6.40
C GLY A 321 -29.67 -17.51 4.96
N TYR A 322 -30.50 -17.88 3.98
CA TYR A 322 -30.20 -17.76 2.56
C TYR A 322 -30.92 -16.58 1.91
N THR A 323 -30.30 -16.00 0.88
CA THR A 323 -30.94 -14.97 0.07
C THR A 323 -31.91 -15.64 -0.91
N LEU A 324 -33.16 -15.20 -0.99
CA LEU A 324 -34.08 -15.73 -1.99
C LEU A 324 -33.93 -14.95 -3.30
N ALA A 325 -33.71 -15.64 -4.42
CA ALA A 325 -33.71 -15.02 -5.73
C ALA A 325 -35.10 -14.47 -6.06
N ARG A 326 -35.12 -13.35 -6.81
CA ARG A 326 -36.38 -12.73 -7.25
C ARG A 326 -37.10 -13.57 -8.29
N GLU A 327 -36.34 -14.19 -9.19
CA GLU A 327 -36.87 -14.98 -10.30
C GLU A 327 -36.87 -16.47 -9.96
N LYS A 328 -37.95 -17.14 -10.39
CA LYS A 328 -38.06 -18.59 -10.28
C LYS A 328 -37.42 -19.27 -11.50
N ILE A 329 -36.98 -20.51 -11.31
CA ILE A 329 -36.47 -21.37 -12.39
C ILE A 329 -37.68 -21.93 -13.13
N ALA A 330 -37.94 -21.37 -14.31
CA ALA A 330 -39.01 -21.82 -15.19
C ALA A 330 -38.72 -23.22 -15.75
N SER A 331 -39.77 -23.99 -16.00
CA SER A 331 -39.67 -25.37 -16.52
C SER A 331 -39.01 -25.45 -17.91
N SER A 332 -38.91 -24.33 -18.63
CA SER A 332 -38.26 -24.22 -19.94
C SER A 332 -36.74 -23.97 -19.87
N VAL A 333 -36.18 -23.71 -18.68
CA VAL A 333 -34.75 -23.42 -18.53
C VAL A 333 -33.94 -24.70 -18.72
N ALA A 334 -33.15 -24.78 -19.79
CA ALA A 334 -32.34 -25.97 -20.09
C ALA A 334 -31.21 -26.21 -19.06
N SER A 335 -30.58 -25.14 -18.57
CA SER A 335 -29.43 -25.22 -17.67
C SER A 335 -29.66 -24.39 -16.40
N PRO A 336 -30.31 -24.97 -15.37
CA PRO A 336 -30.57 -24.26 -14.11
C PRO A 336 -29.30 -23.71 -13.45
N LEU A 337 -28.16 -24.40 -13.53
CA LEU A 337 -26.86 -23.96 -12.99
C LEU A 337 -26.20 -22.84 -13.81
N GLY A 338 -26.75 -22.53 -14.99
CA GLY A 338 -26.17 -21.62 -15.96
C GLY A 338 -25.12 -22.27 -16.85
N THR A 339 -24.73 -21.55 -17.89
CA THR A 339 -23.82 -22.01 -18.95
C THR A 339 -22.70 -21.00 -19.15
N LEU A 340 -21.48 -21.48 -19.39
CA LEU A 340 -20.39 -20.66 -19.91
C LEU A 340 -20.38 -20.71 -21.43
N LEU A 341 -20.66 -19.59 -22.09
CA LEU A 341 -20.59 -19.47 -23.54
C LEU A 341 -19.25 -18.85 -23.97
N GLN A 342 -18.59 -19.45 -24.94
CA GLN A 342 -17.40 -18.90 -25.59
C GLN A 342 -17.74 -18.51 -27.02
N VAL A 343 -17.82 -17.20 -27.28
CA VAL A 343 -18.03 -16.65 -28.63
C VAL A 343 -16.73 -16.77 -29.42
N THR A 344 -16.74 -17.60 -30.46
CA THR A 344 -15.53 -18.13 -31.13
C THR A 344 -14.65 -17.05 -31.75
N ASP A 345 -15.23 -15.99 -32.29
CA ASP A 345 -14.51 -15.06 -33.17
C ASP A 345 -13.67 -14.03 -32.40
N LYS A 346 -14.00 -13.78 -31.13
CA LYS A 346 -13.32 -12.80 -30.27
C LYS A 346 -12.74 -13.40 -28.99
N ASN A 347 -12.84 -14.73 -28.84
CA ASN A 347 -12.49 -15.45 -27.62
C ASN A 347 -13.15 -14.86 -26.35
N GLN A 348 -14.36 -14.28 -26.51
CA GLN A 348 -15.11 -13.68 -25.42
C GLN A 348 -15.89 -14.74 -24.67
N ILE A 349 -15.92 -14.63 -23.33
CA ILE A 349 -16.59 -15.59 -22.46
C ILE A 349 -17.76 -14.88 -21.78
N TYR A 350 -18.91 -15.52 -21.75
CA TYR A 350 -20.11 -15.05 -21.06
C TYR A 350 -20.60 -16.15 -20.12
N TYR A 351 -21.12 -15.75 -18.96
CA TYR A 351 -21.91 -16.62 -18.10
C TYR A 351 -23.39 -16.29 -18.31
N VAL A 352 -24.22 -17.31 -18.51
CA VAL A 352 -25.65 -17.17 -18.76
C VAL A 352 -26.43 -17.92 -17.69
N GLN A 353 -27.21 -17.20 -16.89
CA GLN A 353 -28.07 -17.78 -15.85
C GLN A 353 -29.26 -16.84 -15.59
N GLY A 354 -30.24 -16.84 -16.51
CA GLY A 354 -31.32 -15.83 -16.53
C GLY A 354 -30.86 -14.51 -17.13
N THR A 355 -29.89 -13.84 -16.49
CA THR A 355 -29.13 -12.74 -17.09
C THR A 355 -27.82 -13.24 -17.72
N THR A 356 -27.25 -12.45 -18.62
CA THR A 356 -25.97 -12.77 -19.26
C THR A 356 -24.92 -11.77 -18.81
N ALA A 357 -23.81 -12.23 -18.26
CA ALA A 357 -22.74 -11.34 -17.83
C ALA A 357 -21.42 -11.72 -18.50
N ARG A 358 -20.69 -10.72 -18.97
CA ARG A 358 -19.38 -10.92 -19.59
C ARG A 358 -18.36 -11.34 -18.55
N ILE A 359 -17.53 -12.31 -18.89
CA ILE A 359 -16.32 -12.68 -18.14
C ILE A 359 -15.11 -12.11 -18.90
N ILE A 360 -14.34 -11.24 -18.24
CA ILE A 360 -13.23 -10.53 -18.90
C ILE A 360 -12.09 -11.49 -19.29
N HIS A 361 -11.89 -12.57 -18.53
CA HIS A 361 -10.77 -13.48 -18.77
C HIS A 361 -11.07 -14.94 -18.38
N GLN A 362 -10.44 -15.88 -19.07
CA GLN A 362 -10.67 -17.32 -18.85
C GLN A 362 -10.32 -17.78 -17.43
N THR A 363 -9.33 -17.17 -16.78
CA THR A 363 -8.98 -17.51 -15.39
C THR A 363 -10.13 -17.19 -14.43
N VAL A 364 -10.88 -16.11 -14.65
CA VAL A 364 -12.07 -15.78 -13.84
C VAL A 364 -13.13 -16.87 -13.98
N ALA A 365 -13.37 -17.35 -15.21
CA ALA A 365 -14.30 -18.46 -15.44
C ALA A 365 -13.88 -19.73 -14.70
N LYS A 366 -12.61 -20.11 -14.79
CA LYS A 366 -12.06 -21.31 -14.11
C LYS A 366 -12.16 -21.22 -12.58
N VAL A 367 -11.93 -20.04 -12.01
CA VAL A 367 -11.90 -19.82 -10.55
C VAL A 367 -13.31 -19.74 -9.97
N ASN A 368 -14.21 -19.02 -10.65
CA ASN A 368 -15.57 -18.81 -10.16
C ASN A 368 -16.48 -20.01 -10.48
N TYR A 369 -16.27 -20.68 -11.62
CA TYR A 369 -17.14 -21.75 -12.13
C TYR A 369 -16.33 -22.99 -12.51
N PRO A 370 -15.59 -23.61 -11.57
CA PRO A 370 -14.66 -24.70 -11.86
C PRO A 370 -15.34 -25.98 -12.41
N PHE A 371 -16.66 -26.11 -12.21
CA PHE A 371 -17.44 -27.27 -12.64
C PHE A 371 -18.23 -27.05 -13.94
N LEU A 372 -18.25 -25.83 -14.47
CA LEU A 372 -18.95 -25.54 -15.73
C LEU A 372 -18.01 -25.71 -16.92
N THR A 373 -18.50 -26.42 -17.94
CA THR A 373 -17.84 -26.53 -19.23
C THR A 373 -18.20 -25.33 -20.12
N LYS A 374 -17.27 -24.96 -21.01
CA LYS A 374 -17.51 -23.90 -21.99
C LYS A 374 -18.17 -24.49 -23.23
N GLU A 375 -19.35 -24.00 -23.56
CA GLU A 375 -20.02 -24.26 -24.83
C GLU A 375 -19.59 -23.21 -25.84
N LYS A 376 -19.20 -23.64 -27.05
CA LYS A 376 -18.84 -22.73 -28.14
C LYS A 376 -20.10 -22.29 -28.87
N ILE A 377 -20.15 -21.02 -29.24
CA ILE A 377 -21.24 -20.44 -30.03
C ILE A 377 -20.67 -19.47 -31.06
N THR A 378 -21.24 -19.45 -32.26
CA THR A 378 -20.87 -18.47 -33.29
C THR A 378 -21.34 -17.08 -32.87
N ARG A 379 -20.80 -16.04 -33.51
CA ARG A 379 -21.23 -14.67 -33.23
C ARG A 379 -22.68 -14.45 -33.67
N GLU A 380 -23.03 -14.97 -34.84
CA GLU A 380 -24.37 -14.86 -35.43
C GLU A 380 -25.42 -15.49 -34.50
N ASP A 381 -25.18 -16.72 -34.05
CA ASP A 381 -26.11 -17.43 -33.13
C ASP A 381 -26.21 -16.72 -31.78
N PHE A 382 -25.11 -16.12 -31.31
CA PHE A 382 -25.11 -15.36 -30.06
C PHE A 382 -25.93 -14.06 -30.18
N GLU A 383 -25.80 -13.35 -31.29
CA GLU A 383 -26.56 -12.12 -31.58
C GLU A 383 -28.05 -12.42 -31.82
N GLU A 384 -28.38 -13.52 -32.50
CA GLU A 384 -29.76 -13.97 -32.76
C GLU A 384 -30.53 -14.27 -31.46
N LYS A 385 -29.85 -14.86 -30.47
CA LYS A 385 -30.46 -15.18 -29.16
C LYS A 385 -30.80 -13.97 -28.29
N ARG A 386 -30.36 -12.76 -28.65
CA ARG A 386 -30.68 -11.48 -27.97
C ARG A 386 -30.54 -11.54 -26.45
N TYR A 387 -29.43 -12.08 -25.97
CA TYR A 387 -29.13 -12.16 -24.54
C TYR A 387 -29.21 -10.79 -23.86
N ASN A 388 -29.79 -10.75 -22.65
CA ASN A 388 -29.80 -9.54 -21.82
C ASN A 388 -28.44 -9.40 -21.10
N ILE A 389 -27.53 -8.64 -21.71
CA ILE A 389 -26.15 -8.52 -21.24
C ILE A 389 -26.03 -7.44 -20.15
N GLU A 390 -25.62 -7.85 -18.96
CA GLU A 390 -25.30 -6.94 -17.86
C GLU A 390 -24.11 -6.04 -18.19
N THR A 391 -24.19 -4.78 -17.76
CA THR A 391 -23.14 -3.78 -17.97
C THR A 391 -21.86 -4.09 -17.18
N SER A 392 -22.00 -4.76 -16.04
CA SER A 392 -20.90 -5.06 -15.14
C SER A 392 -20.39 -6.48 -15.41
N PRO A 393 -19.10 -6.65 -15.75
CA PRO A 393 -18.54 -7.98 -15.96
C PRO A 393 -18.34 -8.71 -14.64
N ILE A 394 -18.41 -10.04 -14.70
CA ILE A 394 -18.05 -10.93 -13.58
C ILE A 394 -16.55 -10.80 -13.32
N LYS A 395 -16.19 -10.60 -12.05
CA LYS A 395 -14.82 -10.49 -11.54
C LYS A 395 -14.49 -11.69 -10.65
N PHE A 396 -13.24 -11.81 -10.21
CA PHE A 396 -12.88 -12.82 -9.22
C PHE A 396 -13.72 -12.68 -7.94
N LYS A 397 -14.08 -13.82 -7.34
CA LYS A 397 -14.76 -13.86 -6.04
C LYS A 397 -13.86 -13.43 -4.89
N ASP A 398 -14.45 -12.94 -3.81
CA ASP A 398 -13.73 -12.61 -2.58
C ASP A 398 -12.95 -13.83 -2.05
N GLY A 399 -11.76 -13.59 -1.51
CA GLY A 399 -10.81 -14.61 -1.08
C GLY A 399 -9.93 -15.18 -2.19
N THR A 400 -10.13 -14.76 -3.46
CA THR A 400 -9.24 -15.17 -4.56
C THR A 400 -7.87 -14.54 -4.37
N VAL A 401 -6.84 -15.37 -4.18
CA VAL A 401 -5.43 -14.95 -4.07
C VAL A 401 -4.76 -15.11 -5.42
N PHE A 402 -4.12 -14.05 -5.92
CA PHE A 402 -3.43 -14.09 -7.21
C PHE A 402 -2.12 -13.30 -7.24
N ARG A 403 -1.23 -13.70 -8.15
CA ARG A 403 -0.02 -12.98 -8.53
C ARG A 403 -0.16 -12.47 -9.96
N VAL A 404 0.27 -11.24 -10.21
CA VAL A 404 0.26 -10.68 -11.56
C VAL A 404 1.50 -11.15 -12.30
N GLU A 405 1.32 -11.72 -13.49
CA GLU A 405 2.40 -12.19 -14.37
C GLU A 405 3.44 -11.08 -14.61
N GLY A 406 4.71 -11.45 -14.51
CA GLY A 406 5.83 -10.51 -14.58
C GLY A 406 6.03 -9.65 -13.32
N THR A 407 5.35 -9.96 -12.22
CA THR A 407 5.53 -9.28 -10.92
C THR A 407 5.66 -10.28 -9.77
N SER A 408 6.31 -9.88 -8.68
CA SER A 408 6.32 -10.63 -7.42
C SER A 408 5.13 -10.29 -6.49
N ARG A 409 4.21 -9.43 -6.94
CA ARG A 409 3.17 -8.87 -6.06
C ARG A 409 1.99 -9.83 -5.92
N ILE A 410 1.65 -10.14 -4.68
CA ILE A 410 0.51 -10.99 -4.31
C ILE A 410 -0.67 -10.08 -3.94
N TYR A 411 -1.86 -10.47 -4.36
CA TYR A 411 -3.11 -9.79 -4.04
C TYR A 411 -4.16 -10.79 -3.55
N VAL A 412 -5.06 -10.32 -2.70
CA VAL A 412 -6.33 -11.00 -2.39
C VAL A 412 -7.50 -10.12 -2.81
N VAL A 413 -8.54 -10.73 -3.36
CA VAL A 413 -9.77 -10.02 -3.72
C VAL A 413 -10.67 -9.89 -2.50
N GLU A 414 -11.15 -8.69 -2.23
CA GLU A 414 -12.11 -8.40 -1.17
C GLU A 414 -13.07 -7.30 -1.63
N HIS A 415 -14.38 -7.56 -1.57
CA HIS A 415 -15.45 -6.69 -2.03
C HIS A 415 -15.20 -6.14 -3.45
N GLY A 416 -14.71 -7.01 -4.34
CA GLY A 416 -14.39 -6.66 -5.72
C GLY A 416 -13.16 -5.76 -5.91
N LYS A 417 -12.41 -5.45 -4.85
CA LYS A 417 -11.10 -4.75 -4.89
C LYS A 417 -9.96 -5.75 -4.74
N ARG A 418 -8.78 -5.43 -5.27
CA ARG A 418 -7.55 -6.20 -5.02
C ARG A 418 -6.75 -5.54 -3.91
N ARG A 419 -6.51 -6.26 -2.82
CA ARG A 419 -5.70 -5.81 -1.69
C ARG A 419 -4.33 -6.44 -1.80
N HIS A 420 -3.29 -5.61 -1.84
CA HIS A 420 -1.92 -6.10 -1.89
C HIS A 420 -1.56 -6.82 -0.59
N ILE A 421 -0.95 -8.00 -0.69
CA ILE A 421 -0.37 -8.74 0.42
C ILE A 421 1.15 -8.68 0.23
N PRO A 422 1.91 -7.96 1.08
CA PRO A 422 3.37 -8.04 1.09
C PRO A 422 3.83 -9.49 1.26
N GLN A 423 4.95 -9.87 0.64
CA GLN A 423 5.40 -11.26 0.65
C GLN A 423 5.65 -11.77 2.08
N GLU A 424 6.26 -10.94 2.94
CA GLU A 424 6.48 -11.29 4.35
C GLU A 424 5.17 -11.50 5.13
N ILE A 425 4.12 -10.76 4.77
CA ILE A 425 2.80 -10.86 5.37
C ILE A 425 2.06 -12.09 4.85
N PHE A 426 2.22 -12.45 3.58
CA PHE A 426 1.54 -13.57 2.95
C PHE A 426 1.80 -14.88 3.69
N THR A 427 3.07 -15.16 3.99
CA THR A 427 3.48 -16.35 4.74
C THR A 427 3.01 -16.28 6.19
N ASN A 428 3.12 -15.12 6.84
CA ASN A 428 2.70 -14.94 8.23
C ASN A 428 1.18 -15.09 8.43
N LEU A 429 0.37 -14.78 7.41
CA LEU A 429 -1.08 -15.04 7.43
C LEU A 429 -1.42 -16.53 7.25
N GLY A 430 -0.44 -17.40 7.02
CA GLY A 430 -0.65 -18.83 6.81
C GLY A 430 -1.14 -19.19 5.40
N TYR A 431 -1.19 -18.24 4.46
CA TYR A 431 -1.47 -18.57 3.07
C TYR A 431 -0.36 -19.44 2.48
N LYS A 432 -0.75 -20.33 1.57
CA LYS A 432 0.15 -21.25 0.88
C LYS A 432 0.38 -20.78 -0.56
N GLU A 433 1.59 -20.93 -1.07
CA GLU A 433 1.89 -20.62 -2.48
C GLU A 433 0.95 -21.37 -3.46
N SER A 434 0.47 -22.56 -3.11
CA SER A 434 -0.48 -23.33 -3.93
C SER A 434 -1.84 -22.65 -4.15
N VAL A 435 -2.21 -21.69 -3.30
CA VAL A 435 -3.48 -20.94 -3.46
C VAL A 435 -3.34 -19.78 -4.44
N ILE A 436 -2.12 -19.39 -4.80
CA ILE A 436 -1.84 -18.27 -5.70
C ILE A 436 -2.10 -18.72 -7.13
N ILE A 437 -3.07 -18.08 -7.78
CA ILE A 437 -3.23 -18.19 -9.23
C ILE A 437 -2.41 -17.11 -9.92
N THR A 438 -1.75 -17.44 -11.03
CA THR A 438 -1.12 -16.43 -11.89
C THR A 438 -2.16 -15.83 -12.82
N VAL A 439 -2.24 -14.50 -12.86
CA VAL A 439 -3.16 -13.75 -13.73
C VAL A 439 -2.40 -12.72 -14.55
N ASP A 440 -2.85 -12.46 -15.76
CA ASP A 440 -2.29 -11.42 -16.61
C ASP A 440 -2.64 -10.00 -16.08
N LYS A 441 -1.96 -8.98 -16.63
CA LYS A 441 -2.16 -7.59 -16.22
C LYS A 441 -3.61 -7.09 -16.45
N GLN A 442 -4.31 -7.53 -17.48
CA GLN A 442 -5.69 -7.09 -17.77
C GLN A 442 -6.66 -7.66 -16.75
N SER A 443 -6.57 -8.97 -16.46
CA SER A 443 -7.36 -9.64 -15.42
C SER A 443 -7.16 -9.02 -14.05
N SER A 444 -5.94 -8.60 -13.72
CA SER A 444 -5.67 -7.90 -12.46
C SER A 444 -6.33 -6.51 -12.40
N ARG A 445 -6.33 -5.76 -13.51
CA ARG A 445 -6.86 -4.39 -13.60
C ARG A 445 -8.39 -4.29 -13.54
N ILE A 446 -9.12 -5.41 -13.63
CA ILE A 446 -10.59 -5.40 -13.45
C ILE A 446 -10.99 -5.04 -12.01
N HIS A 447 -10.06 -5.20 -11.06
CA HIS A 447 -10.21 -4.87 -9.66
C HIS A 447 -9.56 -3.51 -9.36
N LYS A 448 -10.28 -2.63 -8.66
CA LYS A 448 -9.69 -1.41 -8.09
C LYS A 448 -8.76 -1.78 -6.93
N ASP A 449 -7.75 -0.97 -6.68
CA ASP A 449 -6.87 -1.17 -5.52
C ASP A 449 -7.65 -0.93 -4.21
N GLY A 450 -7.50 -1.87 -3.28
CA GLY A 450 -7.92 -1.75 -1.88
C GLY A 450 -6.72 -1.53 -0.96
N THR A 451 -6.98 -1.23 0.32
CA THR A 451 -5.92 -1.08 1.33
C THR A 451 -5.09 -2.36 1.42
N SER A 452 -3.75 -2.25 1.47
CA SER A 452 -2.89 -3.43 1.64
C SER A 452 -3.26 -4.20 2.92
N ILE A 453 -3.06 -5.51 2.90
CA ILE A 453 -3.14 -6.34 4.12
C ILE A 453 -1.86 -6.10 4.93
N ARG A 454 -1.99 -5.92 6.25
CA ARG A 454 -0.89 -5.82 7.20
C ARG A 454 -1.21 -6.71 8.40
N ILE A 455 -0.20 -7.37 8.95
CA ILE A 455 -0.30 -8.03 10.26
C ILE A 455 0.23 -7.06 11.29
N TYR A 456 -0.54 -6.88 12.36
CA TYR A 456 -0.07 -6.22 13.57
C TYR A 456 0.58 -7.30 14.45
N THR A 457 1.88 -7.50 14.29
CA THR A 457 2.64 -8.26 15.29
C THR A 457 2.67 -7.42 16.56
N GLN A 458 2.13 -7.95 17.65
CA GLN A 458 2.37 -7.41 18.99
C GLN A 458 3.85 -7.63 19.32
N THR A 459 4.73 -6.72 18.88
CA THR A 459 6.04 -6.58 19.51
C THR A 459 5.82 -5.72 20.76
N ASN A 460 5.90 -6.36 21.92
CA ASN A 460 6.01 -5.64 23.20
C ASN A 460 7.13 -4.59 23.08
N PRO A 461 6.90 -3.32 23.42
CA PRO A 461 8.00 -2.40 23.63
C PRO A 461 8.86 -2.97 24.76
N LYS A 462 10.13 -3.24 24.50
CA LYS A 462 11.11 -3.47 25.57
C LYS A 462 11.12 -2.23 26.44
N VAL A 463 10.77 -2.40 27.71
CA VAL A 463 10.93 -1.40 28.76
C VAL A 463 12.43 -1.28 29.03
N GLU A 464 13.05 -0.17 28.63
CA GLU A 464 14.37 0.20 29.13
C GLU A 464 14.19 0.90 30.48
N THR A 465 14.67 0.25 31.54
CA THR A 465 14.85 0.86 32.86
C THR A 465 16.06 1.79 32.87
N PRO A 466 16.02 2.92 33.59
CA PRO A 466 17.11 3.87 33.66
C PRO A 466 18.24 3.32 34.54
N SER A 467 19.45 3.24 33.99
CA SER A 467 20.68 2.93 34.72
C SER A 467 21.56 4.16 34.81
N GLU A 468 22.15 4.32 35.99
CA GLU A 468 22.92 5.47 36.46
C GLU A 468 24.23 5.75 35.68
N ASN A 469 24.59 7.02 35.75
CA ASN A 469 25.85 7.68 35.35
C ASN A 469 27.14 6.85 35.49
N THR A 470 27.94 6.80 34.43
CA THR A 470 29.44 6.91 34.45
C THR A 470 29.90 7.35 33.04
N PRO A 471 30.96 8.20 32.89
CA PRO A 471 31.23 8.95 31.68
C PRO A 471 32.10 8.19 30.66
N THR A 472 32.28 8.84 29.48
CA THR A 472 33.24 8.57 28.39
C THR A 472 32.95 7.42 27.40
N ASN A 473 32.37 7.74 26.24
CA ASN A 473 33.10 7.91 24.97
C ASN A 473 32.11 8.13 23.82
N ILE A 474 32.17 9.31 23.19
CA ILE A 474 31.32 9.67 22.05
C ILE A 474 31.75 8.82 20.86
N THR A 475 31.00 7.75 20.60
CA THR A 475 31.03 7.01 19.35
C THR A 475 29.81 7.47 18.56
N PRO A 476 29.96 8.07 17.36
CA PRO A 476 28.80 8.49 16.57
C PRO A 476 28.00 7.26 16.12
N GLU A 477 26.77 7.14 16.61
CA GLU A 477 25.76 6.17 16.17
C GLU A 477 25.42 6.36 14.69
N GLU A 478 25.10 5.24 14.04
CA GLU A 478 24.80 5.10 12.62
C GLU A 478 23.50 5.84 12.22
N PRO A 479 23.43 6.43 11.01
CA PRO A 479 22.19 7.00 10.50
C PRO A 479 21.22 5.87 10.10
N THR A 480 20.07 5.83 10.75
CA THR A 480 18.95 4.90 10.46
C THR A 480 18.13 5.38 9.25
N ASP A 481 17.77 4.41 8.40
CA ASP A 481 17.04 4.53 7.12
C ASP A 481 15.55 4.93 7.28
N GLU A 482 15.26 6.08 7.87
CA GLU A 482 13.93 6.70 7.83
C GLU A 482 14.02 8.11 7.23
N LYS A 483 13.49 8.33 6.00
CA LYS A 483 12.81 9.55 5.50
C LYS A 483 12.90 9.70 3.97
N ASP A 484 11.91 9.21 3.21
CA ASP A 484 11.45 9.82 1.91
C ASP A 484 10.04 9.37 1.49
N GLU A 485 9.38 8.44 2.17
CA GLU A 485 7.98 8.07 1.82
C GLU A 485 6.95 9.21 2.06
N ASP A 486 7.38 10.32 2.68
CA ASP A 486 6.51 11.41 3.15
C ASP A 486 6.28 12.56 2.16
N ASP A 487 7.03 12.68 1.07
CA ASP A 487 6.86 13.80 0.12
C ASP A 487 5.93 13.39 -1.05
N PRO A 488 4.66 13.88 -1.11
CA PRO A 488 3.73 13.48 -2.15
C PRO A 488 4.22 13.94 -3.52
N LEU A 489 3.93 13.16 -4.57
CA LEU A 489 4.21 13.52 -5.95
C LEU A 489 3.78 14.96 -6.24
N LEU A 490 4.68 15.77 -6.78
CA LEU A 490 4.35 17.11 -7.25
C LEU A 490 3.43 16.99 -8.46
N ILE A 491 2.18 17.48 -8.35
CA ILE A 491 1.18 17.42 -9.42
C ILE A 491 0.98 18.82 -10.00
N THR A 492 0.95 18.95 -11.33
CA THR A 492 0.49 20.20 -11.97
C THR A 492 -1.04 20.18 -11.96
N PRO A 493 -1.71 21.21 -11.40
CA PRO A 493 -3.16 21.33 -11.47
C PRO A 493 -3.67 21.27 -12.92
N ALA A 494 -4.83 20.65 -13.13
CA ALA A 494 -5.38 20.46 -14.47
C ALA A 494 -5.58 21.79 -15.25
N HIS A 495 -5.92 22.87 -14.54
CA HIS A 495 -6.11 24.20 -15.14
C HIS A 495 -4.80 24.92 -15.47
N GLU A 496 -3.67 24.49 -14.89
CA GLU A 496 -2.33 24.99 -15.20
C GLU A 496 -1.62 24.11 -16.23
N THR A 497 -2.28 23.03 -16.69
CA THR A 497 -1.66 22.08 -17.62
C THR A 497 -1.60 22.66 -19.02
N THR A 498 -0.39 22.73 -19.57
CA THR A 498 -0.12 23.22 -20.93
C THR A 498 0.45 22.12 -21.82
N TYR A 499 0.22 22.23 -23.11
CA TYR A 499 0.72 21.30 -24.12
C TYR A 499 1.41 22.05 -25.26
N ILE A 500 2.41 21.41 -25.86
CA ILE A 500 3.05 21.82 -27.12
C ILE A 500 2.85 20.68 -28.11
N GLY A 501 2.49 20.99 -29.35
CA GLY A 501 2.30 19.99 -30.42
C GLY A 501 1.20 18.98 -30.09
N THR A 502 1.39 17.74 -30.51
CA THR A 502 0.42 16.64 -30.29
C THR A 502 0.25 16.35 -28.80
N SER A 503 -0.97 16.54 -28.28
CA SER A 503 -1.30 16.17 -26.91
C SER A 503 -1.31 14.66 -26.72
N ILE A 504 -0.50 14.13 -25.81
CA ILE A 504 -0.48 12.71 -25.46
C ILE A 504 -1.24 12.54 -24.14
N ASN A 505 -2.34 11.79 -24.19
CA ASN A 505 -3.09 11.47 -22.97
C ASN A 505 -2.30 10.47 -22.11
N ASN A 506 -1.77 10.94 -20.99
CA ASN A 506 -1.01 10.19 -20.01
C ASN A 506 -1.00 10.91 -18.64
N ASP A 507 -0.66 10.15 -17.60
CA ASP A 507 -0.58 10.63 -16.22
C ASP A 507 0.79 11.23 -15.87
N ILE A 508 1.73 11.26 -16.82
CA ILE A 508 3.04 11.91 -16.63
C ILE A 508 2.81 13.40 -16.41
N GLN A 509 3.44 13.94 -15.38
CA GLN A 509 3.20 15.33 -14.99
C GLN A 509 3.88 16.34 -15.91
N ALA A 510 5.05 16.04 -16.46
CA ALA A 510 5.66 16.80 -17.56
C ALA A 510 6.45 15.88 -18.50
N TYR A 511 6.37 16.13 -19.80
CA TYR A 511 7.20 15.43 -20.79
C TYR A 511 7.58 16.34 -21.95
N ALA A 512 8.68 16.02 -22.62
CA ALA A 512 9.10 16.66 -23.86
C ALA A 512 9.65 15.62 -24.85
N ILE A 513 9.20 15.71 -26.10
CA ILE A 513 9.82 15.10 -27.28
C ILE A 513 10.55 16.22 -28.00
N VAL A 514 11.88 16.14 -28.05
CA VAL A 514 12.71 17.19 -28.63
C VAL A 514 13.48 16.62 -29.81
N ASP A 515 13.45 17.30 -30.96
CA ASP A 515 14.37 16.99 -32.05
C ASP A 515 15.81 17.18 -31.57
N TYR A 516 16.63 16.13 -31.66
CA TYR A 516 17.95 16.16 -31.07
C TYR A 516 18.86 17.18 -31.76
N ASP A 517 18.73 17.40 -33.06
CA ASP A 517 19.67 18.25 -33.79
C ASP A 517 19.26 19.72 -33.65
N THR A 518 18.00 20.07 -33.93
CA THR A 518 17.50 21.45 -33.88
C THR A 518 17.23 21.94 -32.46
N GLY A 519 16.89 21.04 -31.53
CA GLY A 519 16.45 21.40 -30.18
C GLY A 519 14.98 21.85 -30.10
N GLU A 520 14.23 21.74 -31.18
CA GLU A 520 12.80 22.05 -31.24
C GLU A 520 11.99 21.06 -30.40
N ILE A 521 11.04 21.55 -29.60
CA ILE A 521 10.08 20.70 -28.90
C ILE A 521 8.93 20.36 -29.85
N LEU A 522 8.89 19.11 -30.29
CA LEU A 522 7.91 18.57 -31.25
C LEU A 522 6.58 18.26 -30.58
N ALA A 523 6.62 17.74 -29.36
CA ALA A 523 5.45 17.55 -28.51
C ALA A 523 5.84 17.63 -27.04
N GLY A 524 4.94 18.10 -26.18
CA GLY A 524 5.23 18.21 -24.76
C GLY A 524 4.01 18.51 -23.90
N LYS A 525 4.15 18.27 -22.60
CA LYS A 525 3.20 18.64 -21.55
C LYS A 525 3.98 19.31 -20.42
N ASN A 526 3.52 20.48 -19.98
CA ASN A 526 4.11 21.21 -18.84
C ASN A 526 5.64 21.38 -18.96
N VAL A 527 6.13 21.66 -20.17
CA VAL A 527 7.57 21.57 -20.46
C VAL A 527 8.42 22.57 -19.69
N ASP A 528 7.81 23.66 -19.21
CA ASP A 528 8.42 24.76 -18.46
C ASP A 528 8.08 24.73 -16.97
N VAL A 529 7.33 23.72 -16.50
CA VAL A 529 7.02 23.58 -15.06
C VAL A 529 8.22 22.97 -14.34
N GLN A 530 8.75 23.69 -13.36
CA GLN A 530 9.85 23.24 -12.52
C GLN A 530 9.43 22.07 -11.63
N ARG A 531 10.26 21.02 -11.60
CA ARG A 531 9.98 19.76 -10.91
C ARG A 531 11.25 19.17 -10.30
N PRO A 532 11.14 18.46 -9.16
CA PRO A 532 12.22 17.61 -8.67
C PRO A 532 12.61 16.61 -9.75
N ILE A 533 13.91 16.47 -10.00
CA ILE A 533 14.44 15.59 -11.06
C ILE A 533 15.11 14.32 -10.52
N ALA A 534 15.20 14.19 -9.20
CA ALA A 534 15.81 13.03 -8.55
C ALA A 534 17.22 12.74 -9.13
N SER A 535 17.57 11.46 -9.30
CA SER A 535 18.87 11.01 -9.80
C SER A 535 19.24 11.41 -11.24
N LEU A 536 18.35 12.09 -11.97
CA LEU A 536 18.74 12.79 -13.19
C LEU A 536 19.87 13.81 -12.93
N THR A 537 19.93 14.36 -11.72
CA THR A 537 21.03 15.20 -11.20
C THR A 537 22.42 14.67 -11.52
N LYS A 538 22.62 13.35 -11.45
CA LYS A 538 23.91 12.69 -11.66
C LYS A 538 24.52 12.94 -13.05
N ILE A 539 23.72 13.36 -14.04
CA ILE A 539 24.24 13.76 -15.36
C ILE A 539 25.02 15.07 -15.30
N MET A 540 24.53 16.06 -14.55
CA MET A 540 25.28 17.30 -14.30
C MET A 540 26.54 17.00 -13.50
N THR A 541 26.43 16.17 -12.45
CA THR A 541 27.58 15.71 -11.65
C THR A 541 28.65 15.08 -12.55
N ALA A 542 28.28 14.10 -13.38
CA ALA A 542 29.19 13.44 -14.30
C ALA A 542 29.85 14.41 -15.29
N TYR A 543 29.08 15.37 -15.82
CA TYR A 543 29.61 16.40 -16.69
C TYR A 543 30.65 17.28 -15.99
N ARG A 544 30.35 17.74 -14.77
CA ARG A 544 31.25 18.59 -13.98
C ARG A 544 32.53 17.86 -13.59
N LEU A 545 32.43 16.62 -13.11
CA LEU A 545 33.59 15.77 -12.83
C LEU A 545 34.50 15.61 -14.06
N ALA A 546 33.91 15.37 -15.23
CA ALA A 546 34.66 15.25 -16.48
C ALA A 546 35.31 16.57 -16.91
N LYS A 547 34.64 17.72 -16.70
CA LYS A 547 35.19 19.05 -16.97
C LYS A 547 36.34 19.41 -16.04
N GLU A 548 36.35 18.87 -14.83
CA GLU A 548 37.39 19.08 -13.82
C GLU A 548 38.56 18.10 -13.97
N GLY A 549 38.57 17.29 -15.04
CA GLY A 549 39.72 16.47 -15.40
C GLY A 549 39.87 15.19 -14.59
N ILE A 550 38.77 14.66 -14.05
CA ILE A 550 38.80 13.42 -13.28
C ILE A 550 39.44 12.27 -14.09
N LYS A 551 40.40 11.57 -13.48
CA LYS A 551 41.14 10.47 -14.10
C LYS A 551 40.43 9.15 -13.84
N GLN A 552 39.99 8.46 -14.89
CA GLN A 552 39.19 7.23 -14.77
C GLN A 552 39.94 6.03 -14.17
N ASP A 553 41.27 6.03 -14.31
CA ASP A 553 42.18 5.01 -13.76
C ASP A 553 42.61 5.31 -12.31
N ALA A 554 42.27 6.48 -11.77
CA ALA A 554 42.50 6.78 -10.37
C ALA A 554 41.60 5.92 -9.47
N THR A 555 42.07 5.73 -8.24
CA THR A 555 41.42 4.89 -7.24
C THR A 555 40.97 5.75 -6.06
N ILE A 556 39.75 5.51 -5.58
CA ILE A 556 39.16 6.23 -4.45
C ILE A 556 38.90 5.24 -3.33
N THR A 557 39.34 5.58 -2.12
CA THR A 557 39.03 4.82 -0.91
C THR A 557 37.64 5.22 -0.40
N TYR A 558 36.75 4.27 -0.21
CA TYR A 558 35.45 4.52 0.40
C TYR A 558 35.60 4.83 1.88
N ASN A 559 34.99 5.93 2.28
CA ASN A 559 34.90 6.36 3.66
C ASN A 559 33.44 6.71 3.96
N ARG A 560 32.75 5.81 4.65
CA ARG A 560 31.36 5.89 5.10
C ARG A 560 31.04 7.22 5.76
N ARG A 561 31.96 7.82 6.52
CA ARG A 561 31.74 9.13 7.15
C ARG A 561 31.77 10.30 6.16
N LYS A 562 32.68 10.29 5.19
CA LYS A 562 32.82 11.33 4.16
C LYS A 562 31.83 11.17 3.00
N HIS A 563 31.40 9.95 2.73
CA HIS A 563 30.60 9.59 1.55
C HIS A 563 29.16 9.21 1.93
N GLN A 564 28.65 9.74 3.04
CA GLN A 564 27.29 9.48 3.54
C GLN A 564 26.25 9.87 2.50
N SER A 565 25.31 8.97 2.24
CA SER A 565 24.21 9.21 1.31
C SER A 565 23.00 8.39 1.76
N ALA A 566 21.79 8.96 1.75
CA ALA A 566 20.58 8.18 2.04
C ALA A 566 20.29 7.16 0.91
N TYR A 567 19.57 6.08 1.24
CA TYR A 567 19.27 4.98 0.31
C TYR A 567 20.54 4.31 -0.25
N SER A 568 21.57 4.19 0.59
CA SER A 568 22.88 3.68 0.22
C SER A 568 22.94 2.15 0.31
N TYR A 569 22.94 1.49 -0.85
CA TYR A 569 23.37 0.09 -0.99
C TYR A 569 24.57 -0.01 -1.93
N TYR A 570 25.59 0.82 -1.70
CA TYR A 570 26.84 0.58 -2.40
C TYR A 570 27.53 -0.58 -1.68
N ARG A 571 27.60 -1.73 -2.35
CA ARG A 571 28.02 -3.04 -1.80
C ARG A 571 29.54 -3.09 -1.53
N ILE A 572 30.10 -2.04 -0.93
CA ILE A 572 31.52 -1.93 -0.61
C ILE A 572 31.72 -1.58 0.87
N ALA A 573 32.79 -2.10 1.48
CA ALA A 573 33.15 -1.92 2.87
C ALA A 573 34.05 -0.69 3.12
N GLU A 574 33.99 -0.13 4.34
CA GLU A 574 34.83 1.00 4.76
C GLU A 574 36.31 0.72 4.52
N GLY A 575 37.00 1.55 3.73
CA GLY A 575 38.42 1.39 3.44
C GLY A 575 38.73 0.59 2.18
N GLU A 576 37.71 0.09 1.48
CA GLU A 576 37.87 -0.49 0.14
C GLU A 576 38.19 0.56 -0.90
N GLN A 577 38.83 0.11 -1.97
CA GLN A 577 39.32 0.98 -3.03
C GLN A 577 38.69 0.62 -4.35
N VAL A 578 38.04 1.60 -4.99
CA VAL A 578 37.34 1.41 -6.27
C VAL A 578 37.90 2.37 -7.32
N LYS A 579 38.00 1.94 -8.58
CA LYS A 579 38.42 2.84 -9.65
C LYS A 579 37.34 3.88 -9.96
N VAL A 580 37.76 5.07 -10.37
CA VAL A 580 36.86 6.13 -10.82
C VAL A 580 35.93 5.65 -11.94
N HIS A 581 36.46 4.87 -12.90
CA HIS A 581 35.64 4.26 -13.96
C HIS A 581 34.44 3.49 -13.40
N ASP A 582 34.67 2.64 -12.40
CA ASP A 582 33.64 1.76 -11.83
C ASP A 582 32.61 2.56 -11.01
N LEU A 583 33.06 3.64 -10.38
CA LEU A 583 32.18 4.60 -9.72
C LEU A 583 31.29 5.35 -10.72
N PHE A 584 31.79 5.70 -11.91
CA PHE A 584 30.96 6.27 -12.98
C PHE A 584 29.92 5.26 -13.49
N ASP A 585 30.30 3.99 -13.61
CA ASP A 585 29.40 2.89 -13.93
C ASP A 585 28.27 2.78 -12.90
N ALA A 586 28.61 2.66 -11.63
CA ALA A 586 27.65 2.59 -10.52
C ALA A 586 26.74 3.84 -10.44
N MET A 587 27.29 5.03 -10.70
CA MET A 587 26.56 6.30 -10.69
C MET A 587 25.54 6.40 -11.84
N LEU A 588 25.91 6.04 -13.08
CA LEU A 588 25.09 6.32 -14.25
C LEU A 588 24.24 5.13 -14.72
N VAL A 589 24.71 3.89 -14.51
CA VAL A 589 24.00 2.67 -14.90
C VAL A 589 23.02 2.25 -13.78
N SER A 590 23.53 2.02 -12.58
CA SER A 590 22.76 1.58 -11.39
C SER A 590 22.13 2.71 -10.60
N SER A 591 22.53 3.96 -10.87
CA SER A 591 22.02 5.14 -10.17
C SER A 591 22.31 5.18 -8.67
N LEU A 592 23.39 4.54 -8.22
CA LEU A 592 23.74 4.48 -6.79
C LEU A 592 24.16 5.86 -6.26
N ASN A 593 23.86 6.10 -4.98
CA ASN A 593 23.95 7.43 -4.36
C ASN A 593 25.30 7.73 -3.67
N ILE A 594 26.10 6.72 -3.35
CA ILE A 594 27.45 6.89 -2.79
C ILE A 594 28.48 7.29 -3.85
N PRO A 595 28.55 6.63 -5.03
CA PRO A 595 29.53 6.97 -6.06
C PRO A 595 29.66 8.46 -6.43
N PRO A 596 28.58 9.25 -6.64
CA PRO A 596 28.74 10.68 -6.91
C PRO A 596 29.49 11.42 -5.80
N ARG A 597 29.26 11.08 -4.52
CA ARG A 597 29.95 11.71 -3.38
C ARG A 597 31.41 11.28 -3.28
N MET A 598 31.71 10.01 -3.56
CA MET A 598 33.09 9.54 -3.68
C MET A 598 33.85 10.29 -4.78
N LEU A 599 33.25 10.41 -5.96
CA LEU A 599 33.85 11.11 -7.11
C LEU A 599 34.05 12.61 -6.84
N VAL A 600 33.05 13.28 -6.25
CA VAL A 600 33.13 14.71 -5.91
C VAL A 600 34.21 14.96 -4.87
N SER A 601 34.18 14.25 -3.74
CA SER A 601 35.15 14.43 -2.66
C SER A 601 36.61 14.11 -3.06
N HIS A 602 36.81 13.31 -4.11
CA HIS A 602 38.13 13.02 -4.64
C HIS A 602 38.80 14.23 -5.32
N ILE A 603 38.01 15.10 -5.96
CA ILE A 603 38.52 16.28 -6.67
C ILE A 603 38.26 17.59 -5.94
N GLU A 604 37.26 17.62 -5.06
CA GLU A 604 36.83 18.80 -4.31
C GLU A 604 36.42 18.38 -2.89
N PRO A 605 37.26 18.63 -1.88
CA PRO A 605 36.93 18.32 -0.48
C PRO A 605 35.70 19.07 0.04
N ASP A 606 35.37 20.23 -0.52
CA ASP A 606 34.21 21.05 -0.16
C ASP A 606 33.07 20.84 -1.17
N GLU A 607 32.14 19.92 -0.86
CA GLU A 607 31.01 19.56 -1.73
C GLU A 607 30.20 20.80 -2.19
N GLN A 608 30.13 21.86 -1.38
CA GLN A 608 29.42 23.09 -1.72
C GLN A 608 30.06 23.84 -2.90
N LYS A 609 31.39 23.83 -3.01
CA LYS A 609 32.08 24.43 -4.18
C LYS A 609 31.76 23.66 -5.45
N PHE A 610 31.63 22.34 -5.37
CA PHE A 610 31.21 21.53 -6.52
C PHE A 610 29.76 21.84 -6.92
N ILE A 611 28.85 21.93 -5.94
CA ILE A 611 27.44 22.32 -6.16
C ILE A 611 27.36 23.71 -6.82
N ASN A 612 28.14 24.69 -6.36
CA ASN A 612 28.20 26.01 -6.98
C ASN A 612 28.59 25.91 -8.46
N ARG A 613 29.59 25.09 -8.81
CA ARG A 613 29.98 24.86 -10.22
C ARG A 613 28.91 24.14 -11.04
N MET A 614 28.09 23.28 -10.43
CA MET A 614 26.92 22.69 -11.11
C MET A 614 25.90 23.78 -11.47
N ASN A 615 25.62 24.72 -10.56
CA ASN A 615 24.70 25.83 -10.78
C ASN A 615 25.27 26.90 -11.72
N ASP A 616 26.56 27.22 -11.64
CA ASP A 616 27.25 28.09 -12.59
C ASP A 616 27.19 27.52 -14.01
N GLN A 617 27.27 26.19 -14.13
CA GLN A 617 27.11 25.51 -15.41
C GLN A 617 25.68 25.60 -15.94
N ALA A 618 24.67 25.44 -15.08
CA ALA A 618 23.27 25.63 -15.45
C ALA A 618 23.03 27.07 -15.95
N ASN A 619 23.58 28.07 -15.26
CA ASN A 619 23.55 29.48 -15.65
C ASN A 619 24.25 29.73 -17.00
N THR A 620 25.43 29.13 -17.20
CA THR A 620 26.18 29.21 -18.47
C THR A 620 25.39 28.62 -19.64
N TRP A 621 24.63 27.56 -19.39
CA TRP A 621 23.71 26.96 -20.36
C TRP A 621 22.35 27.66 -20.45
N ARG A 622 22.16 28.76 -19.72
CA ARG A 622 20.91 29.54 -19.68
C ARG A 622 19.70 28.69 -19.26
N LEU A 623 19.86 27.94 -18.18
CA LEU A 623 18.83 27.07 -17.57
C LEU A 623 18.33 27.70 -16.25
N PRO A 624 17.61 28.83 -16.29
CA PRO A 624 17.26 29.60 -15.08
C PRO A 624 16.31 28.87 -14.13
N ASN A 625 15.60 27.82 -14.59
CA ASN A 625 14.71 27.02 -13.76
C ASN A 625 15.36 25.71 -13.28
N THR A 626 16.68 25.59 -13.43
CA THR A 626 17.46 24.42 -12.99
C THR A 626 18.35 24.80 -11.82
N ASN A 627 18.22 24.08 -10.71
CA ASN A 627 19.00 24.30 -9.51
C ASN A 627 19.41 22.97 -8.88
N PHE A 628 20.65 22.91 -8.40
CA PHE A 628 21.24 21.78 -7.70
C PHE A 628 21.59 22.13 -6.26
N THR A 629 21.26 21.26 -5.32
CA THR A 629 21.57 21.34 -3.88
C THR A 629 22.51 20.24 -3.41
N GLU A 630 22.63 19.14 -4.16
CA GLU A 630 23.56 18.03 -3.87
C GLU A 630 23.82 17.16 -5.13
N PRO A 631 24.91 16.38 -5.21
CA PRO A 631 25.36 15.74 -6.46
C PRO A 631 24.69 14.41 -6.81
N ALA A 632 23.88 13.81 -5.92
CA ALA A 632 23.27 12.50 -6.10
C ALA A 632 21.81 12.53 -6.57
N GLY A 633 21.04 13.58 -6.27
CA GLY A 633 19.62 13.67 -6.63
C GLY A 633 18.67 13.04 -5.61
N ILE A 634 19.02 13.06 -4.33
CA ILE A 634 18.19 12.71 -3.17
C ILE A 634 17.37 13.91 -2.70
N ASP A 635 17.94 15.12 -2.71
CA ASP A 635 17.21 16.31 -2.27
C ASP A 635 16.15 16.68 -3.33
N PRO A 636 14.85 16.77 -2.97
CA PRO A 636 13.81 17.19 -3.91
C PRO A 636 13.97 18.63 -4.43
N ASN A 637 14.85 19.44 -3.84
CA ASN A 637 15.22 20.77 -4.32
C ASN A 637 16.25 20.74 -5.46
N ASN A 638 16.76 19.56 -5.82
CA ASN A 638 17.34 19.32 -7.14
C ASN A 638 16.21 19.35 -8.19
N VAL A 639 16.09 20.46 -8.89
CA VAL A 639 14.95 20.77 -9.76
C VAL A 639 15.39 21.20 -11.16
N SER A 640 14.52 20.96 -12.14
CA SER A 640 14.64 21.45 -13.51
C SER A 640 13.26 21.41 -14.18
N THR A 641 13.18 21.79 -15.46
CA THR A 641 11.98 21.64 -16.31
C THR A 641 12.25 20.59 -17.38
N ALA A 642 11.21 20.05 -18.03
CA ALA A 642 11.44 19.08 -19.11
C ALA A 642 12.22 19.69 -20.29
N ARG A 643 11.99 20.98 -20.57
CA ARG A 643 12.72 21.76 -21.59
C ARG A 643 14.19 21.92 -21.23
N GLU A 644 14.47 22.44 -20.05
CA GLU A 644 15.84 22.73 -19.62
C GLU A 644 16.64 21.45 -19.42
N TYR A 645 16.00 20.41 -18.88
CA TYR A 645 16.66 19.12 -18.70
C TYR A 645 16.98 18.45 -20.05
N ALA A 646 16.15 18.61 -21.09
CA ALA A 646 16.50 18.14 -22.44
C ALA A 646 17.77 18.82 -22.98
N GLN A 647 17.91 20.13 -22.77
CA GLN A 647 19.10 20.89 -23.17
C GLN A 647 20.34 20.45 -22.37
N LEU A 648 20.20 20.30 -21.05
CA LEU A 648 21.23 19.80 -20.15
C LEU A 648 21.70 18.42 -20.60
N PHE A 649 20.78 17.48 -20.81
CA PHE A 649 21.11 16.10 -21.17
C PHE A 649 21.81 16.03 -22.53
N LYS A 650 21.32 16.79 -23.54
CA LYS A 650 21.98 16.92 -24.85
C LYS A 650 23.39 17.50 -24.73
N ALA A 651 23.58 18.56 -23.94
CA ALA A 651 24.89 19.21 -23.77
C ALA A 651 25.88 18.30 -23.02
N ALA A 652 25.44 17.70 -21.91
CA ALA A 652 26.27 16.85 -21.06
C ALA A 652 26.74 15.60 -21.80
N THR A 653 25.85 14.96 -22.57
CA THR A 653 26.17 13.74 -23.34
C THR A 653 27.04 13.98 -24.58
N LYS A 654 27.43 15.23 -24.89
CA LYS A 654 28.53 15.50 -25.83
C LYS A 654 29.90 15.21 -25.21
N THR A 655 30.01 15.27 -23.88
CA THR A 655 31.23 14.88 -23.16
C THR A 655 31.40 13.36 -23.23
N ARG A 656 32.55 12.90 -23.74
CA ARG A 656 32.83 11.48 -23.97
C ARG A 656 32.54 10.60 -22.76
N ILE A 657 33.02 11.00 -21.57
CA ILE A 657 32.79 10.25 -20.33
C ILE A 657 31.28 10.06 -20.08
N VAL A 658 30.52 11.15 -20.04
CA VAL A 658 29.06 11.10 -19.79
C VAL A 658 28.37 10.21 -20.82
N LYS A 659 28.70 10.36 -22.11
CA LYS A 659 28.14 9.54 -23.19
C LYS A 659 28.43 8.06 -22.99
N THR A 660 29.69 7.71 -22.73
CA THR A 660 30.13 6.32 -22.60
C THR A 660 29.38 5.61 -21.48
N PHE A 661 29.31 6.22 -20.30
CA PHE A 661 28.69 5.60 -19.13
C PHE A 661 27.16 5.59 -19.19
N ALA A 662 26.52 6.67 -19.67
CA ALA A 662 25.06 6.72 -19.81
C ALA A 662 24.51 5.82 -20.95
N ALA A 663 25.38 5.28 -21.81
CA ALA A 663 25.01 4.38 -22.90
C ALA A 663 25.11 2.89 -22.54
N LYS A 664 25.74 2.54 -21.41
CA LYS A 664 26.01 1.15 -21.04
C LYS A 664 24.74 0.42 -20.63
N LYS A 665 24.65 -0.86 -21.00
CA LYS A 665 23.54 -1.76 -20.65
C LYS A 665 23.68 -2.39 -19.27
N SER A 666 24.92 -2.59 -18.84
CA SER A 666 25.34 -3.20 -17.58
C SER A 666 26.82 -2.90 -17.36
N TYR A 667 27.32 -3.23 -16.18
CA TYR A 667 28.75 -3.26 -15.88
C TYR A 667 29.05 -4.39 -14.89
N THR A 668 30.32 -4.78 -14.84
CA THR A 668 30.90 -5.58 -13.76
C THR A 668 32.22 -4.94 -13.36
N TYR A 669 32.54 -4.92 -12.07
CA TYR A 669 33.85 -4.51 -11.57
C TYR A 669 34.25 -5.31 -10.33
N THR A 670 35.55 -5.31 -10.06
CA THR A 670 36.13 -5.83 -8.81
C THR A 670 36.94 -4.69 -8.19
N GLU A 671 36.90 -4.58 -6.87
CA GLU A 671 37.64 -3.59 -6.12
C GLU A 671 39.15 -3.71 -6.37
N VAL A 672 39.83 -2.58 -6.35
CA VAL A 672 41.30 -2.52 -6.34
C VAL A 672 41.83 -3.06 -5.01
N LYS A 673 41.08 -2.82 -3.92
CA LYS A 673 41.33 -3.37 -2.61
C LYS A 673 40.01 -3.84 -2.03
N ASP A 674 39.82 -5.16 -2.06
CA ASP A 674 38.79 -5.90 -1.36
C ASP A 674 39.28 -6.20 0.06
N ILE A 675 38.44 -5.96 1.06
CA ILE A 675 38.75 -6.25 2.47
C ILE A 675 37.69 -7.12 3.15
N ASP A 676 36.58 -7.41 2.47
CA ASP A 676 35.45 -8.17 3.02
C ASP A 676 35.22 -9.52 2.32
N ASP A 677 36.12 -9.87 1.39
CA ASP A 677 36.13 -11.08 0.58
C ASP A 677 34.84 -11.22 -0.27
N ARG A 678 34.29 -10.10 -0.77
CA ARG A 678 33.15 -10.05 -1.69
C ARG A 678 33.50 -9.38 -3.02
N PRO A 679 34.42 -9.98 -3.79
CA PRO A 679 34.74 -9.46 -5.11
C PRO A 679 33.53 -9.61 -6.05
N ASP A 680 33.58 -8.90 -7.17
CA ASP A 680 32.66 -9.01 -8.31
C ASP A 680 31.29 -8.37 -8.12
N HIS A 681 31.25 -7.05 -8.33
CA HIS A 681 30.05 -6.24 -8.40
C HIS A 681 29.50 -6.22 -9.81
N GLN A 682 28.23 -6.55 -9.97
CA GLN A 682 27.53 -6.43 -11.24
C GLN A 682 26.17 -5.78 -11.06
N ASP A 683 25.79 -4.94 -12.02
CA ASP A 683 24.43 -4.44 -12.15
C ASP A 683 24.05 -4.19 -13.62
N VAL A 684 22.74 -4.07 -13.85
CA VAL A 684 22.16 -3.66 -15.14
C VAL A 684 21.70 -2.21 -15.08
N HIS A 685 21.58 -1.58 -16.25
CA HIS A 685 21.06 -0.22 -16.32
C HIS A 685 19.65 -0.18 -15.75
N THR A 686 19.42 0.75 -14.83
CA THR A 686 18.13 1.02 -14.20
C THR A 686 16.98 1.38 -15.16
N ASN A 687 17.25 1.60 -16.46
CA ASN A 687 16.24 1.77 -17.49
C ASN A 687 16.10 0.45 -18.26
N ASP A 688 15.06 -0.32 -17.96
CA ASP A 688 14.86 -1.65 -18.54
C ASP A 688 14.76 -1.61 -20.08
N LEU A 689 14.39 -0.46 -20.67
CA LEU A 689 14.30 -0.29 -22.12
C LEU A 689 15.64 -0.46 -22.83
N VAL A 690 16.79 -0.21 -22.18
CA VAL A 690 18.10 -0.36 -22.85
C VAL A 690 18.42 -1.83 -23.18
N ASN A 691 17.80 -2.75 -22.44
CA ASN A 691 17.93 -4.20 -22.61
C ASN A 691 16.73 -4.82 -23.34
N LYS A 692 15.74 -4.01 -23.73
CA LYS A 692 14.54 -4.49 -24.40
C LYS A 692 14.78 -4.72 -25.89
N ASP A 693 14.51 -5.94 -26.33
CA ASP A 693 14.51 -6.29 -27.74
C ASP A 693 13.24 -5.80 -28.46
N GLY A 694 13.33 -5.68 -29.79
CA GLY A 694 12.18 -5.31 -30.62
C GLY A 694 11.77 -3.84 -30.59
N LEU A 695 12.52 -2.96 -29.91
CA LEU A 695 12.30 -1.51 -29.98
C LEU A 695 12.46 -1.01 -31.43
N THR A 696 11.60 -0.08 -31.85
CA THR A 696 11.66 0.60 -33.16
C THR A 696 12.79 1.63 -33.24
N PHE A 697 13.47 1.87 -32.12
CA PHE A 697 14.59 2.79 -31.96
C PHE A 697 15.74 2.15 -31.19
N THR A 698 16.90 2.80 -31.23
CA THR A 698 18.06 2.49 -30.40
C THR A 698 18.19 3.56 -29.32
N ILE A 699 18.46 3.18 -28.07
CA ILE A 699 18.75 4.14 -27.00
C ILE A 699 20.26 4.41 -27.01
N ILE A 700 20.63 5.68 -27.19
CA ILE A 700 22.02 6.14 -27.29
C ILE A 700 22.59 6.52 -25.92
N ALA A 701 21.75 7.12 -25.07
CA ALA A 701 22.10 7.46 -23.70
C ALA A 701 20.81 7.54 -22.87
N SER A 702 20.88 7.18 -21.59
CA SER A 702 19.72 7.11 -20.72
C SER A 702 20.07 7.46 -19.27
N LYS A 703 19.12 8.05 -18.55
CA LYS A 703 19.19 8.17 -17.09
C LYS A 703 17.80 8.12 -16.48
N THR A 704 17.67 7.37 -15.40
CA THR A 704 16.47 7.28 -14.56
C THR A 704 16.60 8.15 -13.30
N GLY A 705 15.46 8.50 -12.70
CA GLY A 705 15.39 9.09 -11.37
C GLY A 705 14.08 8.72 -10.68
N TYR A 706 14.10 8.62 -9.36
CA TYR A 706 12.87 8.45 -8.58
C TYR A 706 13.04 9.07 -7.19
N LEU A 707 12.09 9.89 -6.81
CA LEU A 707 11.76 10.27 -5.43
C LEU A 707 10.24 10.26 -5.33
N HIS A 708 9.68 10.15 -4.13
CA HIS A 708 8.23 10.23 -3.96
C HIS A 708 7.67 11.57 -4.47
N LYS A 709 8.35 12.69 -4.19
CA LYS A 709 8.01 14.02 -4.72
C LYS A 709 8.22 14.16 -6.22
N ALA A 710 9.30 13.58 -6.74
CA ALA A 710 9.67 13.68 -8.15
C ALA A 710 8.81 12.80 -9.05
N GLY A 711 8.24 11.71 -8.53
CA GLY A 711 7.76 10.59 -9.33
C GLY A 711 8.90 9.88 -10.06
N ALA A 712 8.56 8.92 -10.92
CA ALA A 712 9.55 8.34 -11.81
C ALA A 712 9.90 9.32 -12.93
N CYS A 713 11.18 9.57 -13.08
CA CYS A 713 11.78 10.41 -14.11
C CYS A 713 12.62 9.54 -15.04
N LEU A 714 12.53 9.78 -16.34
CA LEU A 714 13.37 9.13 -17.34
C LEU A 714 13.73 10.13 -18.42
N THR A 715 15.02 10.16 -18.78
CA THR A 715 15.48 10.84 -19.98
C THR A 715 16.27 9.88 -20.87
N MET A 716 16.01 9.94 -22.17
CA MET A 716 16.69 9.14 -23.19
C MET A 716 17.05 9.99 -24.40
N ILE A 717 18.21 9.75 -24.99
CA ILE A 717 18.46 10.08 -26.40
C ILE A 717 18.20 8.80 -27.18
N ILE A 718 17.26 8.85 -28.11
CA ILE A 718 16.90 7.73 -28.98
C ILE A 718 17.26 8.03 -30.42
N GLU A 719 17.59 7.01 -31.19
CA GLU A 719 17.85 7.06 -32.61
C GLU A 719 16.84 6.16 -33.33
N ARG A 720 16.09 6.74 -34.27
CA ARG A 720 15.19 5.99 -35.13
C ARG A 720 16.00 5.10 -36.07
N LYS A 721 15.60 3.82 -36.16
CA LYS A 721 16.36 2.82 -36.93
C LYS A 721 16.35 3.06 -38.44
N SER A 722 15.27 3.61 -38.99
CA SER A 722 15.07 3.77 -40.44
C SER A 722 15.95 4.83 -41.09
N ASP A 723 16.13 5.98 -40.45
CA ASP A 723 16.81 7.15 -41.04
C ASP A 723 17.84 7.81 -40.11
N LYS A 724 18.09 7.21 -38.95
CA LYS A 724 19.06 7.70 -37.95
C LYS A 724 18.69 9.06 -37.35
N LYS A 725 17.46 9.55 -37.53
CA LYS A 725 16.98 10.75 -36.85
C LYS A 725 16.95 10.52 -35.34
N ARG A 726 17.39 11.52 -34.57
CA ARG A 726 17.53 11.41 -33.11
C ARG A 726 16.53 12.29 -32.39
N PHE A 727 16.07 11.82 -31.23
CA PHE A 727 15.16 12.54 -30.36
C PHE A 727 15.67 12.51 -28.92
N THR A 728 15.47 13.58 -28.18
CA THR A 728 15.59 13.60 -26.72
C THR A 728 14.21 13.48 -26.12
N ILE A 729 13.98 12.40 -25.38
CA ILE A 729 12.74 12.13 -24.66
C ILE A 729 12.97 12.42 -23.18
N VAL A 730 12.20 13.34 -22.61
CA VAL A 730 12.21 13.65 -21.18
C VAL A 730 10.84 13.38 -20.60
N THR A 731 10.79 12.68 -19.48
CA THR A 731 9.57 12.45 -18.69
C THR A 731 9.87 12.71 -17.22
N LEU A 732 9.08 13.57 -16.59
CA LEU A 732 9.20 13.98 -15.19
C LEU A 732 7.86 13.79 -14.50
N GLY A 733 7.88 13.24 -13.28
CA GLY A 733 6.65 13.00 -12.53
C GLY A 733 5.76 11.92 -13.12
N ASN A 734 6.31 10.79 -13.56
CA ASN A 734 5.46 9.62 -13.79
C ASN A 734 4.98 9.06 -12.43
N PRO A 735 3.65 9.06 -12.13
CA PRO A 735 3.12 8.55 -10.88
C PRO A 735 3.23 7.03 -10.75
N ASP A 736 3.36 6.31 -11.87
CA ASP A 736 3.41 4.86 -11.89
C ASP A 736 4.86 4.37 -11.75
N LYS A 737 5.31 4.20 -10.50
CA LYS A 737 6.64 3.62 -10.20
C LYS A 737 6.80 2.21 -10.79
N THR A 738 5.71 1.45 -10.90
CA THR A 738 5.75 0.00 -11.21
C THR A 738 5.88 -0.22 -12.71
N ASP A 739 5.08 0.48 -13.50
CA ASP A 739 5.09 0.44 -14.97
C ASP A 739 5.82 1.68 -15.55
N ARG A 740 6.83 2.19 -14.82
CA ARG A 740 7.48 3.50 -15.06
C ARG A 740 8.08 3.70 -16.46
N PHE A 741 8.31 2.63 -17.22
CA PHE A 741 8.88 2.65 -18.56
C PHE A 741 7.84 2.56 -19.70
N ASN A 742 6.60 2.19 -19.42
CA ASN A 742 5.57 2.02 -20.45
C ASN A 742 5.23 3.34 -21.14
N GLU A 743 4.96 4.40 -20.37
CA GLU A 743 4.62 5.71 -20.94
C GLU A 743 5.83 6.36 -21.64
N PRO A 744 7.06 6.35 -21.08
CA PRO A 744 8.23 6.82 -21.82
C PRO A 744 8.50 6.03 -23.11
N GLU A 745 8.30 4.71 -23.12
CA GLU A 745 8.40 3.91 -24.34
C GLU A 745 7.31 4.30 -25.36
N ARG A 746 6.07 4.51 -24.93
CA ARG A 746 4.98 4.98 -25.78
C ARG A 746 5.28 6.36 -26.37
N ILE A 747 5.81 7.29 -25.57
CA ILE A 747 6.24 8.62 -26.00
C ILE A 747 7.39 8.52 -27.02
N ALA A 748 8.37 7.64 -26.77
CA ALA A 748 9.46 7.38 -27.70
C ALA A 748 8.97 6.78 -29.02
N ASN A 749 8.01 5.85 -28.98
CA ASN A 749 7.36 5.30 -30.17
C ASN A 749 6.57 6.36 -30.95
N ILE A 750 5.90 7.28 -30.26
CA ILE A 750 5.24 8.43 -30.90
C ILE A 750 6.28 9.29 -31.61
N ALA A 751 7.42 9.57 -30.96
CA ALA A 751 8.49 10.37 -31.53
C ALA A 751 8.95 9.82 -32.88
N VAL A 752 9.25 8.51 -32.93
CA VAL A 752 9.81 7.87 -34.12
C VAL A 752 8.79 7.57 -35.22
N ASN A 753 7.51 7.49 -34.87
CA ASN A 753 6.44 7.20 -35.84
C ASN A 753 5.83 8.47 -36.43
N GLN A 754 5.84 9.61 -35.72
CA GLN A 754 5.13 10.83 -36.13
C GLN A 754 6.05 11.94 -36.66
N PHE A 755 7.29 12.03 -36.19
CA PHE A 755 8.25 13.09 -36.53
C PHE A 755 9.52 12.51 -37.12
#